data_AF-A0A8C6FUB8-F1
#
_entry.id   AF-A0A8C6FUB8-F1
#
_cell.length_a   1.000
_cell.length_b   1.000
_cell.length_c   1.000
_cell.angle_alpha   90.00
_cell.angle_beta   90.00
_cell.angle_gamma   90.00
#
_symmetry.space_group_name_H-M   'P 1'
#
loop_
_entity.id
_entity.type
_entity.pdbx_description
1 polymer ?
#
loop_
_entity_poly.entity_id
_entity_poly.type
_entity_poly.pdbx_seq_one_letter_code
_entity_poly.pdbx_strand_id
1 'polypeptide(L)'
;MWPPHPPPPPGMSEETRQRKLAAAKKKLREYQQKNSPGVPAGAKKKRKIKNGSSPETTTSGGCPSPEDIQDILEVLVSDLNRSNGVAIPPLDKWKAPRDRAAPVTPSADDAVPPSGVPFPSASPPRVTSMASAQNHDANNSSGLIDESTSFSSTESLRQLSQQLNGLVSESSSYINGEGLASPANIKNLESRYQELSVALDSSNLTNKQLSSKIEELEKKEFEQKLAKEQGALREQLQVHIQTIGILVSEKTELQTALAHTQQAARQKAGESEDLANRLQSSRQRVGELERTLSAVSTQQKQADRHNKELTRERDALKLELYKNNKNNEDLKQQNSELEEKLRLLAIEKSAMQLGVEELQKKLEMSELLLQQFSSQPAPDSSQQLQQALEERAQLETHVERLKDLVKQLQAERDQYVMNLKEENAIWQQKMQQVLEQMTKLKEEKERSMCQAQELESSLAELRNQIAAPPPQEPPAGPSETEQWLQAETERLQKELESLAGQLQAQVKDNESLSHLNQEQEQRLLELEREAECWGEQAEERKQILESMQSDRTTISRALSQNRELKEQLAELQNGFVRLSNENMEITSVLQSEQHVKKELAKKLGQLQEKLGELKETVKVKGQEVQDMQQQRDECLNHLQQYVAAYQQHVAAYQQLASQKEALHKQVLLQTQLMDRLQHEEVQGKAAMEVARQELQETQERLEAANQQNQQLQAQLTLIAVPGEGDGLDSEEQHEEAPRPKLSVPEELEGREALVEFFHSALASAEDEQARLRGQLKEQKLRCQRLSYLAATAQDGVEKEAPAPRTGGDSVPTEVHQALQVAMDKLQGRFTELMQEKVDLKERVEELEHRCIQLSGETDTIGEYIALYQSQRAVLKARHQEKEEYISRLAQDKEEMKVKLLELQELVLRLVGERNEWYGKFLAAQNPAGEPTTAPCTCQEPGTADNESGLQEVSLADNVEPPQGALPGQTTPENPTTQQIMQLLRKIQNPQEHPGLGSNPCIPFFYRADDNDEVKIMVI
;
A
#
# COMPACT_ATOMS: atom_id res chain seq x y z
N MET A 1 -51.16 10.51 -7.36
CA MET A 1 -50.83 10.67 -5.93
C MET A 1 -50.93 9.32 -5.25
N TRP A 2 -49.81 8.80 -4.75
CA TRP A 2 -49.71 7.70 -3.78
C TRP A 2 -48.55 8.05 -2.82
N PRO A 3 -48.51 7.51 -1.59
CA PRO A 3 -47.62 8.02 -0.55
C PRO A 3 -46.13 7.67 -0.79
N PRO A 4 -45.18 8.51 -0.35
CA PRO A 4 -43.77 8.15 -0.33
C PRO A 4 -43.51 7.04 0.69
N HIS A 5 -42.58 6.14 0.37
CA HIS A 5 -42.14 5.08 1.29
C HIS A 5 -41.42 5.66 2.52
N PRO A 6 -41.50 4.99 3.69
CA PRO A 6 -40.71 5.38 4.86
C PRO A 6 -39.21 5.21 4.59
N PRO A 7 -38.34 6.03 5.22
CA PRO A 7 -36.89 5.89 5.09
C PRO A 7 -36.40 4.53 5.63
N PRO A 8 -35.26 4.03 5.15
CA PRO A 8 -34.65 2.81 5.70
C PRO A 8 -34.30 3.00 7.18
N PRO A 9 -34.31 1.93 7.99
CA PRO A 9 -33.95 2.02 9.41
C PRO A 9 -32.50 2.52 9.55
N PRO A 10 -32.20 3.39 10.53
CA PRO A 10 -30.87 3.96 10.69
C PRO A 10 -29.84 2.86 10.91
N GLY A 11 -28.77 2.87 10.10
CA GLY A 11 -27.64 1.96 10.25
C GLY A 11 -27.08 2.04 11.67
N MET A 12 -26.72 0.89 12.25
CA MET A 12 -26.23 0.85 13.63
C MET A 12 -25.03 1.77 13.80
N SER A 13 -25.12 2.72 14.74
CA SER A 13 -24.05 3.67 15.03
C SER A 13 -22.72 2.95 15.30
N GLU A 14 -21.61 3.62 14.99
CA GLU A 14 -20.29 3.00 15.12
C GLU A 14 -19.98 2.59 16.57
N GLU A 15 -20.43 3.38 17.55
CA GLU A 15 -20.47 2.97 18.97
C GLU A 15 -21.17 1.62 19.18
N THR A 16 -22.34 1.41 18.55
CA THR A 16 -23.09 0.15 18.67
C THR A 16 -22.32 -1.01 18.02
N ARG A 17 -21.63 -0.76 16.90
CA ARG A 17 -20.73 -1.73 16.24
C ARG A 17 -19.55 -2.07 17.15
N GLN A 18 -18.86 -1.07 17.70
CA GLN A 18 -17.72 -1.24 18.62
C GLN A 18 -18.12 -1.95 19.92
N ARG A 19 -19.23 -1.57 20.57
CA ARG A 19 -19.76 -2.22 21.78
C ARG A 19 -20.11 -3.70 21.52
N LYS A 20 -20.74 -4.03 20.38
CA LYS A 20 -20.99 -5.43 19.97
C LYS A 20 -19.70 -6.21 19.69
N LEU A 21 -18.71 -5.59 19.05
CA LEU A 21 -17.43 -6.21 18.72
C LEU A 21 -16.56 -6.44 19.98
N ALA A 22 -16.62 -5.53 20.96
CA ALA A 22 -16.04 -5.72 22.29
C ALA A 22 -16.73 -6.86 23.07
N ALA A 23 -18.06 -6.95 23.03
CA ALA A 23 -18.81 -8.06 23.64
C ALA A 23 -18.48 -9.42 22.98
N ALA A 24 -18.29 -9.46 21.66
CA ALA A 24 -17.83 -10.64 20.94
C ALA A 24 -16.40 -11.04 21.35
N LYS A 25 -15.46 -10.08 21.41
CA LYS A 25 -14.09 -10.30 21.91
C LYS A 25 -14.07 -10.80 23.37
N LYS A 26 -14.98 -10.32 24.22
CA LYS A 26 -15.13 -10.82 25.61
C LYS A 26 -15.61 -12.28 25.63
N LYS A 27 -16.67 -12.62 24.89
CA LYS A 27 -17.17 -14.00 24.78
C LYS A 27 -16.12 -14.95 24.19
N LEU A 28 -15.32 -14.51 23.23
CA LEU A 28 -14.22 -15.30 22.66
C LEU A 28 -13.14 -15.61 23.72
N ARG A 29 -12.75 -14.63 24.54
CA ARG A 29 -11.83 -14.85 25.67
C ARG A 29 -12.44 -15.80 26.72
N GLU A 30 -13.71 -15.64 27.07
CA GLU A 30 -14.41 -16.54 28.00
C GLU A 30 -14.52 -17.98 27.47
N TYR A 31 -14.64 -18.16 26.15
CA TYR A 31 -14.64 -19.47 25.50
C TYR A 31 -13.22 -20.11 25.50
N GLN A 32 -12.20 -19.33 25.13
CA GLN A 32 -10.80 -19.77 25.19
C GLN A 32 -10.39 -20.15 26.63
N GLN A 33 -10.78 -19.34 27.63
CA GLN A 33 -10.46 -19.57 29.03
C GLN A 33 -11.19 -20.78 29.65
N LYS A 34 -12.26 -21.28 29.01
CA LYS A 34 -12.97 -22.51 29.41
C LYS A 34 -12.43 -23.78 28.74
N ASN A 35 -11.68 -23.66 27.64
CA ASN A 35 -11.22 -24.79 26.82
C ASN A 35 -9.72 -25.10 26.97
N SER A 36 -8.96 -24.36 27.79
CA SER A 36 -7.56 -24.70 28.09
C SER A 36 -7.45 -25.86 29.10
N PRO A 37 -6.75 -26.96 28.79
CA PRO A 37 -6.51 -28.04 29.75
C PRO A 37 -5.66 -27.59 30.94
N GLY A 38 -6.10 -27.90 32.16
CA GLY A 38 -5.40 -27.53 33.40
C GLY A 38 -4.59 -28.68 34.00
N VAL A 39 -3.33 -28.39 34.36
CA VAL A 39 -2.44 -29.25 35.18
C VAL A 39 -1.58 -28.33 36.09
N PRO A 40 -0.98 -28.80 37.19
CA PRO A 40 -1.55 -28.52 38.50
C PRO A 40 -0.71 -27.57 39.39
N ALA A 41 -1.28 -27.18 40.53
CA ALA A 41 -0.66 -26.21 41.43
C ALA A 41 0.36 -26.83 42.41
N GLY A 42 1.40 -26.06 42.78
CA GLY A 42 2.03 -26.27 44.10
C GLY A 42 3.50 -25.87 44.31
N ALA A 43 3.82 -24.58 44.46
CA ALA A 43 5.03 -24.16 45.18
C ALA A 43 4.82 -22.80 45.89
N LYS A 44 4.85 -22.79 47.24
CA LYS A 44 4.73 -21.56 48.06
C LYS A 44 6.13 -21.09 48.50
N LYS A 45 6.53 -19.85 48.19
CA LYS A 45 7.61 -19.15 48.93
C LYS A 45 7.40 -17.62 49.02
N LYS A 46 6.86 -17.25 50.18
CA LYS A 46 6.87 -15.97 50.93
C LYS A 46 7.54 -14.72 50.32
N ARG A 47 6.81 -13.60 50.41
CA ARG A 47 7.29 -12.20 50.41
C ARG A 47 8.56 -11.99 51.26
N LYS A 48 9.40 -11.02 50.88
CA LYS A 48 9.88 -9.99 51.81
C LYS A 48 10.01 -8.64 51.10
N ILE A 49 9.77 -7.55 51.85
CA ILE A 49 9.78 -6.15 51.38
C ILE A 49 10.99 -5.45 52.02
N LYS A 50 11.69 -4.59 51.29
CA LYS A 50 12.23 -3.34 51.85
C LYS A 50 12.58 -2.31 50.77
N ASN A 51 12.22 -1.06 51.03
CA ASN A 51 12.74 0.13 50.33
C ASN A 51 14.09 0.53 50.97
N GLY A 52 14.94 1.27 50.25
CA GLY A 52 16.12 1.91 50.85
C GLY A 52 17.07 2.61 49.87
N SER A 53 17.00 3.95 49.86
CA SER A 53 18.11 4.91 49.70
C SER A 53 19.23 4.70 48.66
N SER A 54 19.30 5.64 47.70
CA SER A 54 20.52 6.23 47.13
C SER A 54 21.35 7.01 48.18
N PRO A 55 22.56 7.59 47.92
CA PRO A 55 23.17 7.91 46.62
C PRO A 55 24.72 7.70 46.50
N GLU A 56 25.30 8.33 45.46
CA GLU A 56 26.68 8.89 45.34
C GLU A 56 27.92 8.02 44.98
N THR A 57 28.48 8.31 43.79
CA THR A 57 29.93 8.35 43.40
C THR A 57 30.76 7.03 43.41
N THR A 58 31.75 6.78 42.52
CA THR A 58 32.38 7.57 41.43
C THR A 58 33.06 6.68 40.36
N THR A 59 33.26 7.22 39.15
CA THR A 59 34.33 6.93 38.15
C THR A 59 34.52 5.55 37.48
N SER A 60 34.98 5.63 36.22
CA SER A 60 35.87 4.68 35.50
C SER A 60 35.30 3.42 34.81
N GLY A 61 34.85 3.61 33.56
CA GLY A 61 35.49 3.02 32.36
C GLY A 61 35.58 1.50 32.18
N GLY A 62 34.96 0.99 31.10
CA GLY A 62 35.22 -0.34 30.55
C GLY A 62 34.03 -0.90 29.75
N CYS A 63 34.18 -1.05 28.42
CA CYS A 63 33.21 -1.76 27.58
C CYS A 63 33.73 -3.18 27.26
N PRO A 64 32.94 -4.24 27.48
CA PRO A 64 33.15 -5.55 26.84
C PRO A 64 32.51 -5.62 25.44
N SER A 65 32.92 -6.62 24.65
CA SER A 65 32.43 -6.92 23.29
C SER A 65 31.08 -7.67 23.28
N PRO A 66 30.34 -7.66 22.15
CA PRO A 66 29.02 -8.32 22.04
C PRO A 66 29.14 -9.81 21.67
N GLU A 67 29.84 -10.60 22.48
CA GLU A 67 30.07 -12.04 22.21
C GLU A 67 29.16 -12.96 23.06
N ASP A 68 28.75 -12.54 24.26
CA ASP A 68 27.88 -13.29 25.20
C ASP A 68 26.43 -13.57 24.72
N ILE A 69 26.09 -13.24 23.47
CA ILE A 69 24.75 -13.47 22.89
C ILE A 69 24.70 -14.75 22.05
N GLN A 70 25.86 -15.26 21.59
CA GLN A 70 25.92 -16.43 20.70
C GLN A 70 25.57 -17.73 21.45
N ASP A 71 26.18 -17.94 22.62
CA ASP A 71 26.06 -19.18 23.41
C ASP A 71 24.64 -19.45 23.91
N ILE A 72 23.85 -18.40 24.19
CA ILE A 72 22.46 -18.53 24.65
C ILE A 72 21.54 -19.09 23.54
N LEU A 73 21.90 -18.91 22.27
CA LEU A 73 21.14 -19.43 21.13
C LEU A 73 21.52 -20.86 20.75
N GLU A 74 22.76 -21.30 20.98
CA GLU A 74 23.19 -22.67 20.64
C GLU A 74 22.62 -23.72 21.61
N VAL A 75 22.44 -23.36 22.89
CA VAL A 75 21.81 -24.23 23.90
C VAL A 75 20.34 -24.54 23.56
N LEU A 76 19.58 -23.56 23.05
CA LEU A 76 18.14 -23.73 22.77
C LEU A 76 17.81 -24.50 21.48
N VAL A 77 18.79 -24.75 20.60
CA VAL A 77 18.61 -25.58 19.39
C VAL A 77 18.89 -27.07 19.68
N SER A 78 19.65 -27.36 20.74
CA SER A 78 20.19 -28.70 21.00
C SER A 78 19.20 -29.70 21.62
N ASP A 79 18.21 -29.23 22.40
CA ASP A 79 17.36 -30.11 23.24
C ASP A 79 16.16 -30.76 22.55
N LEU A 80 15.83 -30.41 21.30
CA LEU A 80 14.61 -30.94 20.63
C LEU A 80 14.78 -32.35 20.03
N ASN A 81 15.96 -32.99 20.17
CA ASN A 81 16.30 -34.24 19.49
C ASN A 81 16.78 -35.38 20.42
N ARG A 82 16.04 -35.70 21.50
CA ARG A 82 16.18 -37.03 22.15
C ARG A 82 14.92 -37.59 22.81
N SER A 83 14.32 -38.55 22.13
CA SER A 83 13.68 -39.77 22.67
C SER A 83 12.75 -39.65 23.88
N ASN A 84 11.47 -39.93 23.64
CA ASN A 84 10.73 -40.85 24.51
C ASN A 84 10.26 -42.05 23.66
N GLY A 85 11.09 -43.10 23.63
CA GLY A 85 10.83 -44.30 22.84
C GLY A 85 10.12 -45.40 23.62
N VAL A 86 9.20 -46.11 22.96
CA VAL A 86 8.79 -47.46 23.35
C VAL A 86 9.22 -48.39 22.22
N ALA A 87 9.92 -49.48 22.56
CA ALA A 87 10.37 -50.54 21.66
C ALA A 87 9.77 -51.88 22.18
N ILE A 88 9.83 -53.06 21.56
CA ILE A 88 10.75 -53.81 20.66
C ILE A 88 9.86 -54.86 19.91
N PRO A 89 10.23 -55.60 18.82
CA PRO A 89 11.39 -55.56 17.90
C PRO A 89 11.02 -55.40 16.40
N PRO A 90 12.04 -55.16 15.54
CA PRO A 90 12.10 -55.75 14.20
C PRO A 90 13.41 -56.53 13.96
N LEU A 91 13.36 -57.58 13.14
CA LEU A 91 14.55 -58.24 12.57
C LEU A 91 14.24 -58.75 11.15
N ASP A 92 15.12 -58.42 10.19
CA ASP A 92 15.79 -59.38 9.29
C ASP A 92 14.95 -60.38 8.42
N LYS A 93 15.14 -60.51 7.09
CA LYS A 93 16.15 -59.99 6.13
C LYS A 93 15.63 -60.04 4.68
N TRP A 94 16.15 -59.18 3.79
CA TRP A 94 17.00 -59.55 2.63
C TRP A 94 17.32 -58.34 1.73
N LYS A 95 18.59 -58.23 1.33
CA LYS A 95 19.05 -57.40 0.20
C LYS A 95 19.47 -58.33 -0.94
N ALA A 96 19.15 -57.99 -2.18
CA ALA A 96 19.83 -58.52 -3.35
C ALA A 96 20.94 -57.54 -3.78
N PRO A 97 22.20 -57.99 -3.95
CA PRO A 97 23.22 -57.24 -4.68
C PRO A 97 23.03 -57.38 -6.19
N ARG A 98 23.65 -56.51 -6.97
CA ARG A 98 23.82 -56.69 -8.42
C ARG A 98 25.20 -56.16 -8.80
N ASP A 99 26.06 -57.01 -9.34
CA ASP A 99 27.13 -56.58 -10.24
C ASP A 99 27.59 -57.69 -11.19
N ARG A 100 28.52 -57.37 -12.09
CA ARG A 100 28.55 -57.90 -13.47
C ARG A 100 29.78 -58.76 -13.80
N ALA A 101 29.55 -59.94 -14.41
CA ALA A 101 30.55 -60.73 -15.15
C ALA A 101 29.89 -61.54 -16.28
N ALA A 102 30.69 -61.96 -17.27
CA ALA A 102 30.34 -62.79 -18.43
C ALA A 102 31.60 -63.59 -18.85
N PRO A 103 31.61 -64.50 -19.86
CA PRO A 103 30.55 -64.90 -20.81
C PRO A 103 30.43 -66.46 -20.95
N VAL A 104 30.04 -66.93 -22.15
CA VAL A 104 30.14 -68.30 -22.75
C VAL A 104 28.84 -69.14 -22.85
N THR A 105 28.66 -69.73 -24.03
CA THR A 105 27.58 -70.58 -24.60
C THR A 105 28.03 -72.07 -24.71
N PRO A 106 27.27 -73.05 -25.27
CA PRO A 106 25.90 -73.09 -25.85
C PRO A 106 25.01 -74.11 -25.05
N SER A 107 24.10 -74.99 -25.53
CA SER A 107 23.61 -75.40 -26.86
C SER A 107 22.32 -76.26 -26.75
N ALA A 108 21.50 -76.29 -27.82
CA ALA A 108 20.54 -77.36 -28.20
C ALA A 108 19.39 -77.74 -27.22
N ASP A 109 18.22 -78.28 -27.61
CA ASP A 109 17.52 -78.38 -28.92
C ASP A 109 16.01 -78.66 -28.66
N ASP A 110 15.22 -78.86 -29.73
CA ASP A 110 13.77 -79.16 -29.77
C ASP A 110 13.23 -80.22 -28.76
N ALA A 111 12.00 -79.99 -28.28
CA ALA A 111 10.87 -80.94 -28.37
C ALA A 111 9.55 -80.35 -27.82
N VAL A 112 8.40 -80.84 -28.30
CA VAL A 112 7.04 -80.45 -27.85
C VAL A 112 6.35 -81.61 -27.04
N PRO A 113 5.07 -81.55 -26.64
CA PRO A 113 4.63 -81.76 -25.25
C PRO A 113 4.24 -83.23 -24.92
N PRO A 114 3.73 -83.53 -23.69
CA PRO A 114 2.27 -83.63 -23.59
C PRO A 114 1.61 -83.24 -22.24
N SER A 115 0.31 -82.89 -22.35
CA SER A 115 -0.81 -83.02 -21.40
C SER A 115 -0.61 -83.46 -19.93
N GLY A 116 -1.20 -82.73 -18.98
CA GLY A 116 -1.41 -83.20 -17.59
C GLY A 116 -2.09 -82.22 -16.62
N VAL A 117 -3.42 -82.37 -16.40
CA VAL A 117 -4.15 -81.90 -15.20
C VAL A 117 -4.10 -83.00 -14.11
N PRO A 118 -4.30 -82.73 -12.78
CA PRO A 118 -5.24 -81.75 -12.21
C PRO A 118 -4.79 -80.94 -10.97
N PHE A 119 -5.64 -79.98 -10.57
CA PHE A 119 -5.60 -79.30 -9.26
C PHE A 119 -6.31 -80.12 -8.16
N PRO A 120 -5.86 -80.00 -6.89
CA PRO A 120 -6.67 -80.38 -5.72
C PRO A 120 -6.87 -79.26 -4.68
N SER A 121 -8.12 -79.09 -4.22
CA SER A 121 -8.54 -78.36 -2.98
C SER A 121 -8.33 -76.82 -2.94
N ALA A 122 -8.99 -76.05 -2.07
CA ALA A 122 -9.88 -76.38 -0.95
C ALA A 122 -11.06 -75.40 -0.79
N SER A 123 -12.14 -75.84 -0.13
CA SER A 123 -13.31 -75.01 0.27
C SER A 123 -13.01 -74.13 1.49
N PRO A 124 -13.80 -73.07 1.75
CA PRO A 124 -14.88 -73.16 2.77
C PRO A 124 -16.11 -72.24 2.45
N PRO A 125 -17.07 -71.98 3.36
CA PRO A 125 -17.98 -72.96 3.94
C PRO A 125 -19.50 -72.57 3.93
N ARG A 126 -20.36 -73.60 4.01
CA ARG A 126 -21.47 -73.79 4.99
C ARG A 126 -21.64 -72.72 6.11
N VAL A 127 -22.83 -72.38 6.65
CA VAL A 127 -24.19 -72.99 6.64
C VAL A 127 -25.27 -71.90 6.84
N THR A 128 -26.47 -72.07 6.27
CA THR A 128 -27.77 -71.87 6.96
C THR A 128 -28.83 -72.65 6.17
N SER A 129 -29.33 -73.78 6.68
CA SER A 129 -30.46 -73.91 7.63
C SER A 129 -31.80 -73.82 6.90
N MET A 130 -32.41 -74.95 6.51
CA MET A 130 -33.38 -75.76 7.30
C MET A 130 -34.82 -75.22 7.21
N ALA A 131 -35.88 -76.03 7.26
CA ALA A 131 -36.04 -77.48 7.05
C ALA A 131 -37.55 -77.83 7.03
N SER A 132 -37.87 -79.08 6.71
CA SER A 132 -39.06 -79.83 7.17
C SER A 132 -40.46 -79.28 6.83
N ALA A 133 -41.15 -79.96 5.92
CA ALA A 133 -42.50 -80.56 6.10
C ALA A 133 -43.19 -80.74 4.74
N GLN A 134 -43.93 -81.81 4.46
CA GLN A 134 -44.01 -83.12 5.12
C GLN A 134 -44.52 -84.15 4.10
N ASN A 135 -44.37 -85.44 4.43
CA ASN A 135 -45.18 -86.59 4.01
C ASN A 135 -46.13 -86.42 2.80
N HIS A 136 -45.99 -87.29 1.80
CA HIS A 136 -46.91 -88.44 1.78
C HIS A 136 -46.41 -89.59 0.90
N ASP A 137 -45.95 -90.65 1.58
CA ASP A 137 -46.18 -92.01 1.12
C ASP A 137 -47.69 -92.33 1.09
N ALA A 138 -48.01 -93.34 0.28
CA ALA A 138 -49.26 -94.12 0.25
C ALA A 138 -50.58 -93.36 0.03
N ASN A 139 -51.14 -93.52 -1.19
CA ASN A 139 -52.55 -93.89 -1.29
C ASN A 139 -52.88 -94.72 -2.54
N ASN A 140 -53.97 -95.48 -2.47
CA ASN A 140 -54.64 -96.25 -3.53
C ASN A 140 -53.81 -97.23 -4.38
N SER A 141 -53.56 -98.40 -3.79
CA SER A 141 -53.78 -99.67 -4.50
C SER A 141 -55.29 -99.99 -4.62
N SER A 142 -55.62 -101.03 -5.42
CA SER A 142 -56.87 -101.83 -5.37
C SER A 142 -58.12 -101.34 -6.14
N GLY A 143 -58.86 -102.32 -6.70
CA GLY A 143 -60.14 -102.17 -7.42
C GLY A 143 -59.99 -101.91 -8.92
N LEU A 144 -60.25 -102.83 -9.86
CA LEU A 144 -60.85 -104.19 -9.80
C LEU A 144 -62.36 -104.23 -9.46
N ILE A 145 -63.17 -103.74 -10.40
CA ILE A 145 -64.58 -104.07 -10.70
C ILE A 145 -64.93 -103.43 -12.06
N ASP A 146 -65.82 -103.95 -12.90
CA ASP A 146 -66.42 -105.29 -13.02
C ASP A 146 -67.01 -105.40 -14.43
N GLU A 147 -66.73 -106.48 -15.17
CA GLU A 147 -67.76 -107.06 -16.04
C GLU A 147 -67.55 -108.58 -16.15
N SER A 148 -67.87 -109.22 -15.04
CA SER A 148 -68.36 -110.59 -14.97
C SER A 148 -69.33 -110.93 -16.10
N THR A 149 -69.06 -112.04 -16.80
CA THR A 149 -69.88 -113.27 -16.77
C THR A 149 -69.21 -114.31 -17.68
N SER A 150 -68.49 -115.30 -17.15
CA SER A 150 -68.95 -116.52 -16.46
C SER A 150 -69.28 -117.68 -17.41
N PHE A 151 -68.99 -118.91 -16.96
CA PHE A 151 -69.19 -120.20 -17.64
C PHE A 151 -68.24 -120.45 -18.82
N SER A 152 -67.22 -121.30 -18.65
CA SER A 152 -67.25 -122.78 -18.81
C SER A 152 -66.87 -123.19 -20.26
N SER A 153 -66.35 -124.39 -20.54
CA SER A 153 -66.43 -125.60 -19.73
C SER A 153 -65.31 -126.62 -20.06
N THR A 154 -64.74 -127.26 -19.03
CA THR A 154 -64.07 -128.58 -19.15
C THR A 154 -65.02 -129.70 -19.60
N GLU A 155 -66.31 -129.39 -19.68
CA GLU A 155 -67.38 -130.21 -20.22
C GLU A 155 -67.38 -130.30 -21.75
N SER A 156 -66.64 -129.48 -22.50
CA SER A 156 -66.50 -129.69 -23.96
C SER A 156 -65.94 -131.08 -24.29
N LEU A 157 -64.94 -131.52 -23.52
CA LEU A 157 -64.40 -132.89 -23.52
C LEU A 157 -65.38 -133.94 -22.96
N ARG A 158 -66.40 -133.53 -22.18
CA ARG A 158 -67.40 -134.42 -21.56
C ARG A 158 -68.67 -134.58 -22.40
N GLN A 159 -69.06 -133.54 -23.13
CA GLN A 159 -70.24 -133.47 -23.97
C GLN A 159 -70.01 -134.23 -25.28
N LEU A 160 -68.80 -134.12 -25.86
CA LEU A 160 -68.35 -135.03 -26.92
C LEU A 160 -68.26 -136.49 -26.42
N SER A 161 -67.79 -136.71 -25.18
CA SER A 161 -67.75 -138.04 -24.53
C SER A 161 -69.14 -138.65 -24.25
N GLN A 162 -70.21 -137.83 -24.23
CA GLN A 162 -71.59 -138.31 -24.10
C GLN A 162 -72.30 -138.43 -25.45
N GLN A 163 -72.03 -137.56 -26.42
CA GLN A 163 -72.58 -137.70 -27.78
C GLN A 163 -72.00 -138.89 -28.55
N LEU A 164 -70.71 -139.23 -28.37
CA LEU A 164 -70.13 -140.45 -28.94
C LEU A 164 -70.63 -141.75 -28.29
N ASN A 165 -71.15 -141.70 -27.06
CA ASN A 165 -71.78 -142.85 -26.39
C ASN A 165 -73.25 -143.09 -26.81
N GLY A 166 -73.85 -142.20 -27.61
CA GLY A 166 -75.27 -142.27 -27.99
C GLY A 166 -75.60 -142.99 -29.30
N LEU A 167 -74.59 -143.33 -30.13
CA LEU A 167 -74.79 -143.82 -31.51
C LEU A 167 -73.91 -145.03 -31.90
N VAL A 168 -73.41 -145.78 -30.92
CA VAL A 168 -72.68 -147.06 -31.14
C VAL A 168 -73.43 -148.25 -30.50
N SER A 169 -74.57 -148.00 -29.84
CA SER A 169 -75.47 -149.04 -29.35
C SER A 169 -76.48 -149.44 -30.42
N GLU A 170 -76.49 -150.74 -30.74
CA GLU A 170 -77.49 -151.44 -31.57
C GLU A 170 -77.53 -151.01 -33.06
N SER A 171 -77.07 -151.83 -34.02
CA SER A 171 -77.62 -153.12 -34.51
C SER A 171 -78.28 -152.93 -35.90
N SER A 172 -78.24 -153.85 -36.85
CA SER A 172 -77.52 -155.14 -36.96
C SER A 172 -77.59 -155.68 -38.41
N SER A 173 -77.28 -156.97 -38.61
CA SER A 173 -77.60 -157.77 -39.80
C SER A 173 -76.94 -157.42 -41.15
N TYR A 174 -75.66 -157.79 -41.28
CA TYR A 174 -75.32 -158.61 -42.45
C TYR A 174 -75.86 -160.03 -42.18
N ILE A 175 -76.89 -160.45 -42.92
CA ILE A 175 -77.35 -161.85 -42.96
C ILE A 175 -77.29 -162.31 -44.42
N ASN A 176 -76.86 -163.57 -44.59
CA ASN A 176 -76.71 -164.35 -45.82
C ASN A 176 -77.24 -163.74 -47.13
N GLY A 177 -76.35 -163.67 -48.13
CA GLY A 177 -76.79 -163.72 -49.53
C GLY A 177 -77.20 -165.16 -49.88
N GLU A 178 -78.37 -165.31 -50.49
CA GLU A 178 -78.82 -166.55 -51.12
C GLU A 178 -79.79 -166.19 -52.27
N GLY A 179 -79.85 -167.02 -53.31
CA GLY A 179 -81.01 -167.08 -54.20
C GLY A 179 -81.12 -166.05 -55.33
N LEU A 180 -80.87 -166.54 -56.54
CA LEU A 180 -81.77 -166.31 -57.69
C LEU A 180 -83.24 -166.59 -57.28
N ALA A 181 -84.27 -165.90 -57.80
CA ALA A 181 -84.32 -164.70 -58.64
C ALA A 181 -85.75 -164.11 -58.71
N SER A 182 -85.89 -162.77 -58.73
CA SER A 182 -86.98 -162.03 -59.40
C SER A 182 -86.67 -160.51 -59.47
N PRO A 183 -86.91 -159.81 -60.59
CA PRO A 183 -86.30 -158.49 -60.85
C PRO A 183 -87.14 -157.27 -60.42
N ALA A 184 -87.35 -157.06 -59.12
CA ALA A 184 -88.19 -155.94 -58.61
C ALA A 184 -87.50 -154.94 -57.66
N ASN A 185 -86.43 -155.31 -56.95
CA ASN A 185 -86.02 -154.60 -55.72
C ASN A 185 -85.04 -153.41 -55.91
N ILE A 186 -84.60 -153.11 -57.14
CA ILE A 186 -83.47 -152.19 -57.39
C ILE A 186 -83.85 -150.70 -57.24
N LYS A 187 -84.99 -150.27 -57.79
CA LYS A 187 -85.34 -148.84 -57.93
C LYS A 187 -85.55 -148.07 -56.62
N ASN A 188 -86.02 -148.72 -55.56
CA ASN A 188 -86.29 -148.02 -54.29
C ASN A 188 -85.01 -147.65 -53.52
N LEU A 189 -83.91 -148.40 -53.74
CA LEU A 189 -82.62 -148.10 -53.14
C LEU A 189 -81.96 -146.90 -53.85
N GLU A 190 -82.06 -146.88 -55.17
CA GLU A 190 -81.55 -145.84 -56.08
C GLU A 190 -82.08 -144.43 -55.70
N SER A 191 -83.40 -144.28 -55.51
CA SER A 191 -84.00 -143.00 -55.12
C SER A 191 -83.50 -142.45 -53.78
N ARG A 192 -83.29 -143.31 -52.76
CA ARG A 192 -82.78 -142.87 -51.45
C ARG A 192 -81.34 -142.39 -51.51
N TYR A 193 -80.49 -143.04 -52.31
CA TYR A 193 -79.12 -142.55 -52.53
C TYR A 193 -79.13 -141.19 -53.25
N GLN A 194 -80.05 -140.98 -54.19
CA GLN A 194 -80.21 -139.70 -54.90
C GLN A 194 -80.59 -138.56 -53.94
N GLU A 195 -81.59 -138.75 -53.08
CA GLU A 195 -82.01 -137.75 -52.08
C GLU A 195 -80.90 -137.44 -51.07
N LEU A 196 -80.18 -138.46 -50.58
CA LEU A 196 -79.09 -138.27 -49.62
C LEU A 196 -77.91 -137.49 -50.24
N SER A 197 -77.61 -137.70 -51.53
CA SER A 197 -76.63 -136.89 -52.27
C SER A 197 -77.06 -135.43 -52.30
N VAL A 198 -78.29 -135.12 -52.74
CA VAL A 198 -78.76 -133.73 -52.87
C VAL A 198 -78.77 -133.01 -51.51
N ALA A 199 -79.13 -133.68 -50.42
CA ALA A 199 -79.04 -133.12 -49.07
C ALA A 199 -77.58 -132.86 -48.63
N LEU A 200 -76.66 -133.79 -48.92
CA LEU A 200 -75.24 -133.65 -48.63
C LEU A 200 -74.59 -132.54 -49.48
N ASP A 201 -74.93 -132.46 -50.76
CA ASP A 201 -74.47 -131.43 -51.70
C ASP A 201 -74.98 -130.03 -51.32
N SER A 202 -76.25 -129.93 -50.88
CA SER A 202 -76.80 -128.70 -50.31
C SER A 202 -76.06 -128.28 -49.03
N SER A 203 -75.77 -129.23 -48.12
CA SER A 203 -75.01 -128.96 -46.90
C SER A 203 -73.57 -128.56 -47.19
N ASN A 204 -72.93 -129.20 -48.17
CA ASN A 204 -71.59 -128.83 -48.66
C ASN A 204 -71.58 -127.43 -49.28
N LEU A 205 -72.65 -127.05 -49.99
CA LEU A 205 -72.78 -125.71 -50.57
C LEU A 205 -72.97 -124.63 -49.50
N THR A 206 -73.84 -124.86 -48.50
CA THR A 206 -74.02 -123.90 -47.39
C THR A 206 -72.79 -123.79 -46.51
N ASN A 207 -72.09 -124.89 -46.24
CA ASN A 207 -70.81 -124.85 -45.51
C ASN A 207 -69.75 -124.08 -46.31
N LYS A 208 -69.61 -124.30 -47.63
CA LYS A 208 -68.71 -123.49 -48.47
C LYS A 208 -69.05 -122.00 -48.44
N GLN A 209 -70.34 -121.64 -48.49
CA GLN A 209 -70.78 -120.25 -48.37
C GLN A 209 -70.40 -119.65 -47.00
N LEU A 210 -70.67 -120.37 -45.90
CA LEU A 210 -70.31 -119.91 -44.55
C LEU A 210 -68.79 -119.80 -44.37
N SER A 211 -68.01 -120.80 -44.79
CA SER A 211 -66.54 -120.75 -44.77
C SER A 211 -66.01 -119.54 -45.56
N SER A 212 -66.48 -119.32 -46.79
CA SER A 212 -66.04 -118.17 -47.59
C SER A 212 -66.39 -116.81 -46.94
N LYS A 213 -67.46 -116.76 -46.15
CA LYS A 213 -67.90 -115.55 -45.46
C LYS A 213 -67.20 -115.34 -44.11
N ILE A 214 -66.79 -116.40 -43.44
CA ILE A 214 -65.86 -116.36 -42.30
C ILE A 214 -64.51 -115.85 -42.80
N GLU A 215 -63.95 -116.46 -43.85
CA GLU A 215 -62.69 -116.04 -44.49
C GLU A 215 -62.72 -114.57 -44.95
N GLU A 216 -63.84 -114.11 -45.53
CA GLU A 216 -64.02 -112.70 -45.90
C GLU A 216 -64.09 -111.75 -44.69
N LEU A 217 -64.67 -112.20 -43.56
CA LEU A 217 -64.76 -111.40 -42.33
C LEU A 217 -63.43 -111.38 -41.56
N GLU A 218 -62.76 -112.52 -41.41
CA GLU A 218 -61.43 -112.64 -40.81
C GLU A 218 -60.41 -111.81 -41.59
N LYS A 219 -60.45 -111.86 -42.93
CA LYS A 219 -59.63 -111.01 -43.79
C LYS A 219 -59.90 -109.52 -43.57
N LYS A 220 -61.18 -109.09 -43.52
CA LYS A 220 -61.54 -107.69 -43.24
C LYS A 220 -61.13 -107.24 -41.84
N GLU A 221 -61.21 -108.12 -40.84
CA GLU A 221 -60.77 -107.80 -39.48
C GLU A 221 -59.25 -107.70 -39.40
N PHE A 222 -58.50 -108.57 -40.09
CA PHE A 222 -57.05 -108.49 -40.22
C PHE A 222 -56.61 -107.22 -40.97
N GLU A 223 -57.25 -106.90 -42.09
CA GLU A 223 -57.02 -105.65 -42.83
C GLU A 223 -57.33 -104.42 -41.96
N GLN A 224 -58.39 -104.45 -41.15
CA GLN A 224 -58.72 -103.36 -40.22
C GLN A 224 -57.71 -103.24 -39.07
N LYS A 225 -57.23 -104.35 -38.50
CA LYS A 225 -56.17 -104.38 -37.47
C LYS A 225 -54.87 -103.81 -38.02
N LEU A 226 -54.42 -104.30 -39.18
CA LEU A 226 -53.24 -103.80 -39.90
C LEU A 226 -53.36 -102.30 -40.21
N ALA A 227 -54.55 -101.82 -40.64
CA ALA A 227 -54.78 -100.41 -40.90
C ALA A 227 -54.72 -99.53 -39.63
N LYS A 228 -55.25 -100.03 -38.50
CA LYS A 228 -55.17 -99.35 -37.19
C LYS A 228 -53.73 -99.29 -36.67
N GLU A 229 -52.98 -100.39 -36.77
CA GLU A 229 -51.56 -100.45 -36.39
C GLU A 229 -50.69 -99.54 -37.27
N GLN A 230 -50.91 -99.52 -38.59
CA GLN A 230 -50.27 -98.55 -39.48
C GLN A 230 -50.67 -97.10 -39.17
N GLY A 231 -51.89 -96.85 -38.69
CA GLY A 231 -52.32 -95.54 -38.20
C GLY A 231 -51.51 -95.10 -36.98
N ALA A 232 -51.52 -95.92 -35.92
CA ALA A 232 -50.78 -95.64 -34.69
C ALA A 232 -49.27 -95.48 -34.92
N LEU A 233 -48.66 -96.28 -35.80
CA LEU A 233 -47.24 -96.15 -36.17
C LEU A 233 -46.95 -94.85 -36.94
N ARG A 234 -47.88 -94.37 -37.79
CA ARG A 234 -47.76 -93.06 -38.47
C ARG A 234 -47.90 -91.91 -37.48
N GLU A 235 -48.84 -92.00 -36.54
CA GLU A 235 -49.02 -91.00 -35.48
C GLU A 235 -47.79 -90.93 -34.56
N GLN A 236 -47.26 -92.07 -34.12
CA GLN A 236 -46.03 -92.14 -33.34
C GLN A 236 -44.83 -91.57 -34.11
N LEU A 237 -44.68 -91.90 -35.41
CA LEU A 237 -43.64 -91.33 -36.27
C LEU A 237 -43.79 -89.81 -36.41
N GLN A 238 -45.02 -89.30 -36.57
CA GLN A 238 -45.31 -87.87 -36.66
C GLN A 238 -44.94 -87.13 -35.36
N VAL A 239 -45.26 -87.70 -34.20
CA VAL A 239 -44.84 -87.16 -32.89
C VAL A 239 -43.33 -87.19 -32.76
N HIS A 240 -42.64 -88.27 -33.16
CA HIS A 240 -41.17 -88.31 -33.15
C HIS A 240 -40.55 -87.27 -34.09
N ILE A 241 -41.09 -87.05 -35.29
CA ILE A 241 -40.64 -86.00 -36.21
C ILE A 241 -40.80 -84.61 -35.59
N GLN A 242 -41.94 -84.34 -34.92
CA GLN A 242 -42.17 -83.07 -34.22
C GLN A 242 -41.20 -82.88 -33.04
N THR A 243 -41.00 -83.91 -32.21
CA THR A 243 -40.05 -83.87 -31.08
C THR A 243 -38.61 -83.66 -31.55
N ILE A 244 -38.19 -84.33 -32.63
CA ILE A 244 -36.88 -84.12 -33.24
C ILE A 244 -36.77 -82.70 -33.81
N GLY A 245 -37.84 -82.18 -34.43
CA GLY A 245 -37.90 -80.79 -34.91
C GLY A 245 -37.66 -79.77 -33.79
N ILE A 246 -38.37 -79.91 -32.66
CA ILE A 246 -38.21 -79.04 -31.48
C ILE A 246 -36.80 -79.16 -30.90
N LEU A 247 -36.28 -80.38 -30.69
CA LEU A 247 -34.93 -80.58 -30.18
C LEU A 247 -33.84 -80.05 -31.12
N VAL A 248 -34.09 -80.03 -32.43
CA VAL A 248 -33.19 -79.42 -33.42
C VAL A 248 -33.28 -77.90 -33.38
N SER A 249 -34.47 -77.29 -33.29
CA SER A 249 -34.61 -75.83 -33.17
C SER A 249 -33.98 -75.32 -31.87
N GLU A 250 -34.33 -75.93 -30.72
CA GLU A 250 -33.73 -75.62 -29.41
C GLU A 250 -32.20 -75.75 -29.44
N LYS A 251 -31.68 -76.82 -30.06
CA LYS A 251 -30.23 -76.99 -30.24
C LYS A 251 -29.62 -75.87 -31.08
N THR A 252 -30.24 -75.47 -32.20
CA THR A 252 -29.73 -74.37 -33.03
C THR A 252 -29.82 -73.01 -32.33
N GLU A 253 -30.88 -72.76 -31.56
CA GLU A 253 -31.05 -71.55 -30.75
C GLU A 253 -29.99 -71.48 -29.64
N LEU A 254 -29.80 -72.57 -28.88
CA LEU A 254 -28.77 -72.67 -27.85
C LEU A 254 -27.35 -72.56 -28.43
N GLN A 255 -27.07 -73.15 -29.59
CA GLN A 255 -25.78 -72.99 -30.28
C GLN A 255 -25.55 -71.53 -30.73
N THR A 256 -26.59 -70.86 -31.22
CA THR A 256 -26.54 -69.45 -31.65
C THR A 256 -26.36 -68.51 -30.44
N ALA A 257 -27.12 -68.71 -29.36
CA ALA A 257 -26.99 -67.98 -28.11
C ALA A 257 -25.60 -68.18 -27.46
N LEU A 258 -25.07 -69.41 -27.49
CA LEU A 258 -23.71 -69.71 -27.02
C LEU A 258 -22.66 -68.99 -27.87
N ALA A 259 -22.79 -69.00 -29.20
CA ALA A 259 -21.87 -68.30 -30.10
C ALA A 259 -21.88 -66.78 -29.87
N HIS A 260 -23.06 -66.15 -29.75
CA HIS A 260 -23.18 -64.73 -29.40
C HIS A 260 -22.58 -64.43 -28.02
N THR A 261 -22.82 -65.28 -27.01
CA THR A 261 -22.28 -65.10 -25.65
C THR A 261 -20.75 -65.22 -25.64
N GLN A 262 -20.19 -66.18 -26.37
CA GLN A 262 -18.74 -66.31 -26.53
C GLN A 262 -18.12 -65.11 -27.26
N GLN A 263 -18.78 -64.60 -28.30
CA GLN A 263 -18.29 -63.44 -29.03
C GLN A 263 -18.36 -62.16 -28.19
N ALA A 264 -19.44 -61.96 -27.43
CA ALA A 264 -19.55 -60.86 -26.47
C ALA A 264 -18.49 -60.95 -25.36
N ALA A 265 -18.20 -62.16 -24.85
CA ALA A 265 -17.14 -62.37 -23.87
C ALA A 265 -15.75 -62.06 -24.44
N ARG A 266 -15.46 -62.46 -25.69
CA ARG A 266 -14.21 -62.09 -26.40
C ARG A 266 -14.08 -60.58 -26.59
N GLN A 267 -15.16 -59.90 -27.00
CA GLN A 267 -15.17 -58.45 -27.14
C GLN A 267 -14.89 -57.77 -25.78
N LYS A 268 -15.52 -58.23 -24.69
CA LYS A 268 -15.28 -57.67 -23.35
C LYS A 268 -13.91 -57.99 -22.78
N ALA A 269 -13.27 -59.09 -23.19
CA ALA A 269 -11.85 -59.32 -22.90
C ALA A 269 -10.98 -58.28 -23.60
N GLY A 270 -11.15 -58.07 -24.92
CA GLY A 270 -10.41 -57.05 -25.67
C GLY A 270 -10.61 -55.63 -25.13
N GLU A 271 -11.85 -55.23 -24.85
CA GLU A 271 -12.15 -53.94 -24.21
C GLU A 271 -11.45 -53.79 -22.83
N SER A 272 -11.32 -54.88 -22.06
CA SER A 272 -10.61 -54.87 -20.78
C SER A 272 -9.09 -54.80 -20.95
N GLU A 273 -8.52 -55.40 -21.99
CA GLU A 273 -7.11 -55.33 -22.34
C GLU A 273 -6.74 -53.91 -22.82
N ASP A 274 -7.55 -53.30 -23.68
CA ASP A 274 -7.41 -51.89 -24.10
C ASP A 274 -7.48 -50.92 -22.91
N LEU A 275 -8.40 -51.15 -21.96
CA LEU A 275 -8.49 -50.36 -20.74
C LEU A 275 -7.28 -50.56 -19.82
N ALA A 276 -6.74 -51.79 -19.72
CA ALA A 276 -5.52 -52.07 -18.96
C ALA A 276 -4.30 -51.40 -19.59
N ASN A 277 -4.16 -51.45 -20.93
CA ASN A 277 -3.10 -50.79 -21.68
C ASN A 277 -3.16 -49.27 -21.50
N ARG A 278 -4.35 -48.65 -21.66
CA ARG A 278 -4.56 -47.22 -21.43
C ARG A 278 -4.24 -46.81 -19.99
N LEU A 279 -4.60 -47.63 -19.00
CA LEU A 279 -4.25 -47.41 -17.60
C LEU A 279 -2.73 -47.51 -17.36
N GLN A 280 -2.03 -48.44 -18.03
CA GLN A 280 -0.58 -48.55 -17.96
C GLN A 280 0.11 -47.33 -18.55
N SER A 281 -0.27 -46.88 -19.76
CA SER A 281 0.27 -45.65 -20.36
C SER A 281 -0.02 -44.41 -19.50
N SER A 282 -1.21 -44.33 -18.88
CA SER A 282 -1.53 -43.26 -17.93
C SER A 282 -0.64 -43.28 -16.69
N ARG A 283 -0.31 -44.47 -16.14
CA ARG A 283 0.61 -44.62 -15.00
C ARG A 283 2.05 -44.25 -15.36
N GLN A 284 2.50 -44.63 -16.56
CA GLN A 284 3.81 -44.23 -17.08
C GLN A 284 3.91 -42.70 -17.19
N ARG A 285 2.92 -42.05 -17.82
CA ARG A 285 2.84 -40.59 -17.93
C ARG A 285 2.79 -39.88 -16.57
N VAL A 286 2.07 -40.42 -15.58
CA VAL A 286 2.09 -39.86 -14.21
C VAL A 286 3.49 -39.95 -13.61
N GLY A 287 4.16 -41.10 -13.71
CA GLY A 287 5.54 -41.25 -13.24
C GLY A 287 6.58 -40.39 -14.00
N GLU A 288 6.29 -39.95 -15.22
CA GLU A 288 7.07 -38.96 -15.97
C GLU A 288 6.83 -37.53 -15.46
N LEU A 289 5.56 -37.19 -15.20
CA LEU A 289 5.18 -35.91 -14.60
C LEU A 289 5.75 -35.76 -13.18
N GLU A 290 5.75 -36.82 -12.37
CA GLU A 290 6.40 -36.84 -11.05
C GLU A 290 7.92 -36.61 -11.13
N ARG A 291 8.58 -37.21 -12.13
CA ARG A 291 10.03 -37.01 -12.37
C ARG A 291 10.34 -35.60 -12.85
N THR A 292 9.58 -35.05 -13.80
CA THR A 292 9.76 -33.68 -14.28
C THR A 292 9.46 -32.65 -13.19
N LEU A 293 8.39 -32.84 -12.40
CA LEU A 293 8.07 -31.97 -11.26
C LEU A 293 9.15 -32.05 -10.16
N SER A 294 9.74 -33.23 -9.94
CA SER A 294 10.91 -33.37 -9.05
C SER A 294 12.13 -32.61 -9.56
N ALA A 295 12.44 -32.71 -10.86
CA ALA A 295 13.54 -31.99 -11.49
C ALA A 295 13.33 -30.46 -11.46
N VAL A 296 12.13 -29.98 -11.79
CA VAL A 296 11.75 -28.56 -11.67
C VAL A 296 11.84 -28.09 -10.22
N SER A 297 11.45 -28.92 -9.24
CA SER A 297 11.63 -28.59 -7.81
C SER A 297 13.10 -28.46 -7.41
N THR A 298 14.00 -29.29 -7.94
CA THR A 298 15.45 -29.13 -7.67
C THR A 298 16.04 -27.93 -8.41
N GLN A 299 15.61 -27.66 -9.65
CA GLN A 299 16.02 -26.49 -10.42
C GLN A 299 15.56 -25.18 -9.76
N GLN A 300 14.31 -25.11 -9.26
CA GLN A 300 13.81 -23.97 -8.49
C GLN A 300 14.66 -23.74 -7.23
N LYS A 301 14.94 -24.80 -6.46
CA LYS A 301 15.80 -24.72 -5.26
C LYS A 301 17.24 -24.27 -5.58
N GLN A 302 17.73 -24.51 -6.79
CA GLN A 302 19.02 -24.01 -7.26
C GLN A 302 18.94 -22.54 -7.68
N ALA A 303 17.90 -22.15 -8.42
CA ALA A 303 17.62 -20.75 -8.76
C ALA A 303 17.40 -19.88 -7.50
N ASP A 304 16.72 -20.41 -6.48
CA ASP A 304 16.51 -19.75 -5.19
C ASP A 304 17.82 -19.53 -4.40
N ARG A 305 18.82 -20.40 -4.60
CA ARG A 305 20.17 -20.21 -4.01
C ARG A 305 20.93 -19.15 -4.78
N HIS A 306 20.96 -19.25 -6.11
CA HIS A 306 21.65 -18.30 -6.96
C HIS A 306 21.08 -16.87 -6.82
N ASN A 307 19.75 -16.71 -6.75
CA ASN A 307 19.13 -15.41 -6.46
C ASN A 307 19.54 -14.86 -5.07
N LYS A 308 19.77 -15.71 -4.06
CA LYS A 308 20.30 -15.28 -2.75
C LYS A 308 21.78 -14.95 -2.80
N GLU A 309 22.58 -15.61 -3.66
CA GLU A 309 23.98 -15.25 -3.94
C GLU A 309 24.04 -13.87 -4.63
N LEU A 310 23.36 -13.68 -5.76
CA LEU A 310 23.25 -12.40 -6.48
C LEU A 310 22.73 -11.26 -5.58
N THR A 311 21.80 -11.55 -4.66
CA THR A 311 21.31 -10.55 -3.69
C THR A 311 22.40 -10.12 -2.71
N ARG A 312 23.21 -11.07 -2.20
CA ARG A 312 24.35 -10.77 -1.31
C ARG A 312 25.45 -10.01 -2.06
N GLU A 313 25.78 -10.41 -3.29
CA GLU A 313 26.76 -9.74 -4.14
C GLU A 313 26.34 -8.30 -4.44
N ARG A 314 25.07 -8.09 -4.85
CA ARG A 314 24.48 -6.76 -5.04
C ARG A 314 24.61 -5.88 -3.79
N ASP A 315 24.33 -6.43 -2.61
CA ASP A 315 24.35 -5.65 -1.37
C ASP A 315 25.78 -5.45 -0.81
N ALA A 316 26.72 -6.35 -1.09
CA ALA A 316 28.14 -6.13 -0.89
C ALA A 316 28.69 -5.02 -1.81
N LEU A 317 28.35 -5.05 -3.10
CA LEU A 317 28.72 -4.02 -4.08
C LEU A 317 28.12 -2.65 -3.72
N LYS A 318 26.89 -2.59 -3.20
CA LYS A 318 26.33 -1.34 -2.64
C LYS A 318 27.13 -0.82 -1.45
N LEU A 319 27.54 -1.70 -0.54
CA LEU A 319 28.34 -1.32 0.62
C LEU A 319 29.74 -0.84 0.21
N GLU A 320 30.32 -1.45 -0.83
CA GLU A 320 31.58 -1.03 -1.43
C GLU A 320 31.46 0.31 -2.17
N LEU A 321 30.40 0.51 -2.97
CA LEU A 321 30.09 1.80 -3.58
C LEU A 321 29.86 2.90 -2.53
N TYR A 322 29.20 2.61 -1.42
CA TYR A 322 29.02 3.56 -0.32
C TYR A 322 30.37 3.93 0.34
N LYS A 323 31.24 2.95 0.60
CA LYS A 323 32.61 3.19 1.10
C LYS A 323 33.43 4.03 0.12
N ASN A 324 33.41 3.67 -1.16
CA ASN A 324 34.16 4.37 -2.20
C ASN A 324 33.64 5.80 -2.42
N ASN A 325 32.32 6.02 -2.34
CA ASN A 325 31.74 7.35 -2.40
C ASN A 325 32.13 8.21 -1.17
N LYS A 326 32.11 7.64 0.03
CA LYS A 326 32.60 8.34 1.22
C LYS A 326 34.09 8.69 1.08
N ASN A 327 34.93 7.73 0.69
CA ASN A 327 36.36 7.96 0.47
C ASN A 327 36.61 9.04 -0.58
N ASN A 328 35.76 9.13 -1.62
CA ASN A 328 35.84 10.17 -2.65
C ASN A 328 35.49 11.56 -2.09
N GLU A 329 34.43 11.69 -1.28
CA GLU A 329 34.10 12.95 -0.60
C GLU A 329 35.17 13.34 0.45
N ASP A 330 35.72 12.38 1.20
CA ASP A 330 36.84 12.60 2.13
C ASP A 330 38.11 13.08 1.37
N LEU A 331 38.42 12.51 0.20
CA LEU A 331 39.53 12.94 -0.67
C LEU A 331 39.28 14.30 -1.35
N LYS A 332 38.03 14.58 -1.74
CA LYS A 332 37.60 15.85 -2.34
C LYS A 332 37.67 17.00 -1.33
N GLN A 333 37.30 16.74 -0.07
CA GLN A 333 37.54 17.64 1.05
C GLN A 333 39.05 17.92 1.21
N GLN A 334 39.89 16.88 1.26
CA GLN A 334 41.35 17.04 1.34
C GLN A 334 41.93 17.84 0.16
N ASN A 335 41.47 17.60 -1.07
CA ASN A 335 41.86 18.39 -2.24
C ASN A 335 41.47 19.86 -2.09
N SER A 336 40.25 20.17 -1.66
CA SER A 336 39.82 21.57 -1.44
C SER A 336 40.65 22.29 -0.38
N GLU A 337 41.08 21.59 0.67
CA GLU A 337 41.99 22.14 1.67
C GLU A 337 43.41 22.34 1.15
N LEU A 338 43.90 21.46 0.27
CA LEU A 338 45.20 21.60 -0.39
C LEU A 338 45.18 22.76 -1.40
N GLU A 339 44.08 22.94 -2.14
CA GLU A 339 43.85 24.09 -3.01
C GLU A 339 43.82 25.41 -2.21
N GLU A 340 43.16 25.44 -1.05
CA GLU A 340 43.17 26.63 -0.17
C GLU A 340 44.58 26.91 0.38
N LYS A 341 45.28 25.88 0.89
CA LYS A 341 46.67 26.01 1.35
C LYS A 341 47.59 26.52 0.23
N LEU A 342 47.42 26.03 -1.00
CA LEU A 342 48.18 26.48 -2.17
C LEU A 342 47.82 27.92 -2.57
N ARG A 343 46.54 28.33 -2.47
CA ARG A 343 46.10 29.71 -2.71
C ARG A 343 46.68 30.67 -1.69
N LEU A 344 46.66 30.32 -0.40
CA LEU A 344 47.26 31.10 0.68
C LEU A 344 48.78 31.23 0.50
N LEU A 345 49.48 30.14 0.18
CA LEU A 345 50.92 30.18 -0.13
C LEU A 345 51.25 31.00 -1.38
N ALA A 346 50.36 31.03 -2.39
CA ALA A 346 50.53 31.89 -3.56
C ALA A 346 50.35 33.39 -3.20
N ILE A 347 49.39 33.72 -2.32
CA ILE A 347 49.20 35.07 -1.78
C ILE A 347 50.41 35.49 -0.94
N GLU A 348 50.86 34.65 0.00
CA GLU A 348 52.04 34.89 0.84
C GLU A 348 53.29 35.09 -0.02
N LYS A 349 53.52 34.23 -1.02
CA LYS A 349 54.59 34.40 -2.01
C LYS A 349 54.52 35.75 -2.71
N SER A 350 53.35 36.19 -3.16
CA SER A 350 53.19 37.49 -3.81
C SER A 350 53.47 38.67 -2.87
N ALA A 351 53.06 38.57 -1.60
CA ALA A 351 53.36 39.56 -0.57
C ALA A 351 54.87 39.60 -0.24
N MET A 352 55.53 38.45 -0.14
CA MET A 352 56.99 38.37 0.01
C MET A 352 57.73 38.93 -1.20
N GLN A 353 57.24 38.71 -2.43
CA GLN A 353 57.83 39.30 -3.64
C GLN A 353 57.74 40.83 -3.62
N LEU A 354 56.57 41.39 -3.27
CA LEU A 354 56.40 42.84 -3.10
C LEU A 354 57.28 43.40 -1.97
N GLY A 355 57.41 42.68 -0.86
CA GLY A 355 58.28 43.05 0.25
C GLY A 355 59.77 43.03 -0.13
N VAL A 356 60.21 42.05 -0.91
CA VAL A 356 61.58 41.99 -1.46
C VAL A 356 61.82 43.15 -2.45
N GLU A 357 60.86 43.47 -3.31
CA GLU A 357 60.94 44.65 -4.17
C GLU A 357 61.03 45.96 -3.39
N GLU A 358 60.28 46.12 -2.30
CA GLU A 358 60.32 47.31 -1.46
C GLU A 358 61.65 47.42 -0.70
N LEU A 359 62.14 46.30 -0.16
CA LEU A 359 63.46 46.22 0.49
C LEU A 359 64.60 46.47 -0.49
N GLN A 360 64.50 45.99 -1.74
CA GLN A 360 65.48 46.29 -2.79
C GLN A 360 65.48 47.78 -3.13
N LYS A 361 64.31 48.41 -3.30
CA LYS A 361 64.20 49.87 -3.52
C LYS A 361 64.76 50.68 -2.35
N LYS A 362 64.62 50.19 -1.11
CA LYS A 362 65.24 50.77 0.09
C LYS A 362 66.74 50.56 0.15
N LEU A 363 67.25 49.42 -0.31
CA LEU A 363 68.69 49.14 -0.41
C LEU A 363 69.35 50.00 -1.49
N GLU A 364 68.76 50.10 -2.68
CA GLU A 364 69.22 51.00 -3.74
C GLU A 364 69.25 52.47 -3.26
N MET A 365 68.25 52.88 -2.47
CA MET A 365 68.22 54.21 -1.83
C MET A 365 69.28 54.36 -0.72
N SER A 366 69.52 53.35 0.11
CA SER A 366 70.51 53.42 1.19
C SER A 366 71.95 53.30 0.69
N GLU A 367 72.18 52.58 -0.41
CA GLU A 367 73.45 52.56 -1.14
C GLU A 367 73.73 53.93 -1.79
N LEU A 368 72.72 54.58 -2.39
CA LEU A 368 72.85 55.97 -2.88
C LEU A 368 73.15 56.96 -1.74
N LEU A 369 72.49 56.83 -0.59
CA LEU A 369 72.78 57.65 0.60
C LEU A 369 74.19 57.36 1.15
N LEU A 370 74.61 56.09 1.24
CA LEU A 370 75.97 55.72 1.66
C LEU A 370 77.02 56.22 0.67
N GLN A 371 76.72 56.26 -0.63
CA GLN A 371 77.61 56.85 -1.63
C GLN A 371 77.72 58.38 -1.48
N GLN A 372 76.65 59.06 -1.06
CA GLN A 372 76.71 60.47 -0.66
C GLN A 372 77.51 60.67 0.64
N PHE A 373 77.21 59.91 1.71
CA PHE A 373 77.92 60.04 2.99
C PHE A 373 79.39 59.62 2.91
N SER A 374 79.75 58.65 2.06
CA SER A 374 81.15 58.31 1.75
C SER A 374 81.92 59.45 1.08
N SER A 375 81.26 60.52 0.64
CA SER A 375 81.89 61.75 0.12
C SER A 375 81.95 62.90 1.13
N GLN A 376 81.41 62.73 2.36
CA GLN A 376 81.38 63.77 3.41
C GLN A 376 81.70 63.21 4.80
N PRO A 377 82.86 63.56 5.41
CA PRO A 377 83.22 63.06 6.74
C PRO A 377 82.44 63.78 7.86
N ALA A 378 81.43 63.12 8.42
CA ALA A 378 80.66 63.59 9.58
C ALA A 378 80.44 62.45 10.63
N PRO A 379 80.41 62.74 11.95
CA PRO A 379 80.58 61.71 12.98
C PRO A 379 79.44 60.69 13.11
N ASP A 380 78.19 61.13 12.94
CA ASP A 380 76.99 60.32 13.26
C ASP A 380 76.77 59.16 12.27
N SER A 381 77.44 59.20 11.11
CA SER A 381 77.36 58.19 10.04
C SER A 381 77.76 56.78 10.51
N SER A 382 78.66 56.68 11.48
CA SER A 382 79.17 55.39 12.00
C SER A 382 78.07 54.53 12.62
N GLN A 383 77.13 55.15 13.35
CA GLN A 383 76.11 54.41 14.09
C GLN A 383 74.97 53.92 13.16
N GLN A 384 74.66 54.67 12.11
CA GLN A 384 73.71 54.26 11.08
C GLN A 384 74.29 53.14 10.19
N LEU A 385 75.58 53.19 9.88
CA LEU A 385 76.28 52.12 9.14
C LEU A 385 76.30 50.79 9.92
N GLN A 386 76.55 50.84 11.24
CA GLN A 386 76.45 49.68 12.13
C GLN A 386 75.07 49.02 12.05
N GLN A 387 74.00 49.83 12.11
CA GLN A 387 72.62 49.34 12.10
C GLN A 387 72.23 48.69 10.75
N ALA A 388 72.67 49.27 9.62
CA ALA A 388 72.46 48.68 8.29
C ALA A 388 73.18 47.33 8.11
N LEU A 389 74.33 47.13 8.75
CA LEU A 389 75.05 45.84 8.73
C LEU A 389 74.32 44.76 9.54
N GLU A 390 73.68 45.13 10.65
CA GLU A 390 72.87 44.22 11.47
C GLU A 390 71.56 43.82 10.75
N GLU A 391 70.91 44.73 10.04
CA GLU A 391 69.76 44.45 9.17
C GLU A 391 70.14 43.50 8.01
N ARG A 392 71.27 43.76 7.35
CA ARG A 392 71.80 42.86 6.30
C ARG A 392 72.03 41.45 6.82
N ALA A 393 72.64 41.30 8.00
CA ALA A 393 72.88 39.98 8.59
C ALA A 393 71.57 39.22 8.86
N GLN A 394 70.53 39.91 9.33
CA GLN A 394 69.20 39.31 9.52
C GLN A 394 68.59 38.83 8.19
N LEU A 395 68.68 39.63 7.13
CA LEU A 395 68.22 39.25 5.79
C LEU A 395 68.98 38.03 5.24
N GLU A 396 70.29 37.94 5.44
CA GLU A 396 71.09 36.77 5.03
C GLU A 396 70.61 35.48 5.74
N THR A 397 70.27 35.52 7.04
CA THR A 397 69.67 34.35 7.73
C THR A 397 68.27 33.99 7.24
N HIS A 398 67.53 34.94 6.66
CA HIS A 398 66.21 34.67 6.08
C HIS A 398 66.34 34.03 4.69
N VAL A 399 67.28 34.54 3.88
CA VAL A 399 67.62 33.99 2.56
C VAL A 399 68.11 32.55 2.64
N GLU A 400 68.96 32.19 3.62
CA GLU A 400 69.42 30.80 3.74
C GLU A 400 68.30 29.84 4.15
N ARG A 401 67.39 30.24 5.05
CA ARG A 401 66.18 29.47 5.38
C ARG A 401 65.28 29.23 4.17
N LEU A 402 65.14 30.23 3.30
CA LEU A 402 64.38 30.08 2.04
C LEU A 402 65.07 29.12 1.07
N LYS A 403 66.41 29.12 0.97
CA LYS A 403 67.15 28.13 0.16
C LYS A 403 66.94 26.70 0.68
N ASP A 404 66.91 26.49 1.99
CA ASP A 404 66.71 25.15 2.56
C ASP A 404 65.28 24.62 2.31
N LEU A 405 64.25 25.46 2.41
CA LEU A 405 62.88 25.10 2.02
C LEU A 405 62.79 24.75 0.52
N VAL A 406 63.49 25.49 -0.36
CA VAL A 406 63.57 25.16 -1.79
C VAL A 406 64.26 23.80 -2.01
N LYS A 407 65.35 23.49 -1.30
CA LYS A 407 66.01 22.17 -1.38
C LYS A 407 65.07 21.03 -0.97
N GLN A 408 64.25 21.22 0.07
CA GLN A 408 63.27 20.23 0.54
C GLN A 408 62.18 19.96 -0.50
N LEU A 409 61.49 21.01 -0.97
CA LEU A 409 60.46 20.90 -2.02
C LEU A 409 61.03 20.30 -3.31
N GLN A 410 62.29 20.62 -3.64
CA GLN A 410 62.97 20.06 -4.81
C GLN A 410 63.21 18.56 -4.67
N ALA A 411 63.54 18.05 -3.47
CA ALA A 411 63.70 16.62 -3.19
C ALA A 411 62.36 15.86 -3.18
N GLU A 412 61.31 16.42 -2.57
CA GLU A 412 59.95 15.84 -2.59
C GLU A 412 59.46 15.65 -4.03
N ARG A 413 59.66 16.66 -4.89
CA ARG A 413 59.32 16.62 -6.31
C ARG A 413 60.13 15.58 -7.09
N ASP A 414 61.39 15.30 -6.74
CA ASP A 414 62.13 14.16 -7.31
C ASP A 414 61.56 12.81 -6.86
N GLN A 415 61.14 12.67 -5.59
CA GLN A 415 60.52 11.44 -5.09
C GLN A 415 59.20 11.12 -5.81
N TYR A 416 58.30 12.10 -5.98
CA TYR A 416 57.07 11.91 -6.76
C TYR A 416 57.35 11.49 -8.22
N VAL A 417 58.41 12.05 -8.83
CA VAL A 417 58.83 11.67 -10.19
C VAL A 417 59.39 10.24 -10.27
N MET A 418 59.90 9.66 -9.17
CA MET A 418 60.28 8.24 -9.14
C MET A 418 59.08 7.33 -8.95
N ASN A 419 58.19 7.63 -7.99
CA ASN A 419 56.97 6.85 -7.77
C ASN A 419 56.14 6.71 -9.06
N LEU A 420 55.94 7.81 -9.81
CA LEU A 420 55.22 7.79 -11.08
C LEU A 420 55.90 6.98 -12.19
N LYS A 421 57.23 6.80 -12.15
CA LYS A 421 57.95 5.92 -13.09
C LYS A 421 57.76 4.45 -12.74
N GLU A 422 57.76 4.11 -11.45
CA GLU A 422 57.54 2.75 -10.96
C GLU A 422 56.11 2.28 -11.29
N GLU A 423 55.10 3.12 -11.04
CA GLU A 423 53.71 2.84 -11.42
C GLU A 423 53.55 2.65 -12.94
N ASN A 424 54.18 3.51 -13.74
CA ASN A 424 54.14 3.41 -15.20
C ASN A 424 54.80 2.12 -15.71
N ALA A 425 55.94 1.72 -15.12
CA ALA A 425 56.59 0.44 -15.43
C ALA A 425 55.69 -0.77 -15.10
N ILE A 426 54.98 -0.75 -13.97
CA ILE A 426 54.00 -1.80 -13.60
C ILE A 426 52.84 -1.86 -14.62
N TRP A 427 52.34 -0.72 -15.09
CA TRP A 427 51.28 -0.69 -16.11
C TRP A 427 51.78 -1.16 -17.48
N GLN A 428 53.01 -0.82 -17.88
CA GLN A 428 53.64 -1.34 -19.10
C GLN A 428 53.81 -2.86 -19.04
N GLN A 429 54.26 -3.41 -17.91
CA GLN A 429 54.39 -4.86 -17.71
C GLN A 429 53.05 -5.58 -17.83
N LYS A 430 51.98 -5.04 -17.22
CA LYS A 430 50.61 -5.59 -17.33
C LYS A 430 50.12 -5.57 -18.78
N MET A 431 50.35 -4.48 -19.52
CA MET A 431 49.99 -4.36 -20.94
C MET A 431 50.72 -5.41 -21.79
N GLN A 432 52.03 -5.59 -21.57
CA GLN A 432 52.82 -6.60 -22.28
C GLN A 432 52.33 -8.03 -21.98
N GLN A 433 51.96 -8.33 -20.72
CA GLN A 433 51.41 -9.64 -20.35
C GLN A 433 50.10 -9.95 -21.07
N VAL A 434 49.21 -8.96 -21.26
CA VAL A 434 47.96 -9.13 -22.01
C VAL A 434 48.23 -9.32 -23.51
N LEU A 435 49.19 -8.58 -24.08
CA LEU A 435 49.60 -8.77 -25.47
C LEU A 435 50.16 -10.18 -25.72
N GLU A 436 50.99 -10.70 -24.80
CA GLU A 436 51.51 -12.08 -24.87
C GLU A 436 50.44 -13.17 -24.70
N GLN A 437 49.30 -12.89 -24.06
CA GLN A 437 48.16 -13.80 -24.02
C GLN A 437 47.40 -13.77 -25.36
N MET A 438 47.24 -12.57 -25.93
CA MET A 438 46.56 -12.38 -27.22
C MET A 438 47.32 -13.06 -28.37
N THR A 439 48.66 -12.98 -28.41
CA THR A 439 49.46 -13.67 -29.43
C THR A 439 49.37 -15.20 -29.31
N LYS A 440 49.42 -15.75 -28.09
CA LYS A 440 49.27 -17.21 -27.86
C LYS A 440 47.92 -17.73 -28.37
N LEU A 441 46.83 -17.05 -28.02
CA LEU A 441 45.48 -17.39 -28.51
C LEU A 441 45.36 -17.27 -30.04
N LYS A 442 46.06 -16.31 -30.66
CA LYS A 442 46.12 -16.17 -32.12
C LYS A 442 46.84 -17.37 -32.75
N GLU A 443 48.01 -17.75 -32.24
CA GLU A 443 48.76 -18.91 -32.75
C GLU A 443 47.98 -20.22 -32.58
N GLU A 444 47.26 -20.40 -31.47
CA GLU A 444 46.39 -21.56 -31.22
C GLU A 444 45.24 -21.65 -32.25
N LYS A 445 44.62 -20.51 -32.57
CA LYS A 445 43.62 -20.42 -33.65
C LYS A 445 44.22 -20.79 -35.02
N GLU A 446 45.41 -20.28 -35.34
CA GLU A 446 46.08 -20.57 -36.61
C GLU A 446 46.46 -22.06 -36.73
N ARG A 447 46.95 -22.69 -35.66
CA ARG A 447 47.20 -24.15 -35.60
C ARG A 447 45.93 -24.96 -35.84
N SER A 448 44.82 -24.58 -35.21
CA SER A 448 43.52 -25.26 -35.39
C SER A 448 42.97 -25.11 -36.82
N MET A 449 43.30 -24.03 -37.52
CA MET A 449 42.88 -23.80 -38.90
C MET A 449 43.63 -24.69 -39.89
N CYS A 450 44.95 -24.85 -39.73
CA CYS A 450 45.75 -25.74 -40.57
C CYS A 450 45.28 -27.21 -40.45
N GLN A 451 44.97 -27.67 -39.24
CA GLN A 451 44.48 -29.03 -38.99
C GLN A 451 43.16 -29.34 -39.72
N ALA A 452 42.29 -28.35 -39.94
CA ALA A 452 41.07 -28.54 -40.72
C ALA A 452 41.38 -28.74 -42.22
N GLN A 453 42.30 -27.93 -42.78
CA GLN A 453 42.67 -27.98 -44.20
C GLN A 453 43.40 -29.27 -44.58
N GLU A 454 44.21 -29.83 -43.68
CA GLU A 454 44.84 -31.15 -43.86
C GLU A 454 43.79 -32.27 -43.97
N LEU A 455 42.76 -32.24 -43.12
CA LEU A 455 41.66 -33.21 -43.14
C LEU A 455 40.82 -33.10 -44.43
N GLU A 456 40.45 -31.88 -44.84
CA GLU A 456 39.74 -31.61 -46.09
C GLU A 456 40.49 -32.16 -47.31
N SER A 457 41.81 -31.95 -47.36
CA SER A 457 42.68 -32.44 -48.43
C SER A 457 42.67 -33.97 -48.53
N SER A 458 42.75 -34.67 -47.39
CA SER A 458 42.74 -36.14 -47.36
C SER A 458 41.43 -36.77 -47.88
N LEU A 459 40.31 -36.06 -47.73
CA LEU A 459 39.00 -36.50 -48.23
C LEU A 459 38.84 -36.34 -49.75
N ALA A 460 39.61 -35.43 -50.37
CA ALA A 460 39.63 -35.25 -51.81
C ALA A 460 40.41 -36.37 -52.52
N GLU A 461 41.56 -36.79 -51.99
CA GLU A 461 42.39 -37.84 -52.58
C GLU A 461 41.70 -39.22 -52.63
N LEU A 462 40.93 -39.55 -51.59
CA LEU A 462 40.16 -40.80 -51.51
C LEU A 462 39.06 -40.89 -52.58
N ARG A 463 38.53 -39.77 -53.07
CA ARG A 463 37.48 -39.73 -54.11
C ARG A 463 37.97 -40.11 -55.50
N ASN A 464 39.26 -39.91 -55.79
CA ASN A 464 39.79 -40.00 -57.16
C ASN A 464 40.20 -41.42 -57.61
N GLN A 465 40.11 -42.45 -56.74
CA GLN A 465 40.74 -43.75 -56.96
C GLN A 465 39.81 -44.84 -57.57
N ILE A 466 38.65 -44.48 -58.12
CA ILE A 466 37.49 -45.41 -58.25
C ILE A 466 37.07 -45.77 -59.71
N ALA A 467 37.77 -45.36 -60.79
CA ALA A 467 37.32 -45.60 -62.19
C ALA A 467 38.38 -46.02 -63.24
N ALA A 468 38.15 -47.13 -64.01
CA ALA A 468 38.95 -47.57 -65.19
C ALA A 468 38.22 -48.62 -66.14
N PRO A 469 38.61 -48.82 -67.44
CA PRO A 469 37.91 -49.54 -68.57
C PRO A 469 38.52 -50.97 -68.93
N PRO A 470 38.51 -51.65 -70.15
CA PRO A 470 38.09 -51.34 -71.57
C PRO A 470 37.24 -52.38 -72.47
N PRO A 471 37.69 -53.17 -73.51
CA PRO A 471 37.11 -53.11 -74.91
C PRO A 471 36.92 -54.41 -75.81
N GLN A 472 36.51 -54.23 -77.10
CA GLN A 472 36.71 -55.07 -78.36
C GLN A 472 35.90 -56.40 -78.58
N GLU A 473 35.73 -57.07 -79.76
CA GLU A 473 36.25 -56.99 -81.19
C GLU A 473 35.30 -57.67 -82.28
N PRO A 474 35.44 -57.45 -83.63
CA PRO A 474 34.61 -58.04 -84.76
C PRO A 474 35.44 -58.95 -85.76
N PRO A 475 35.20 -59.19 -87.12
CA PRO A 475 34.11 -58.92 -88.12
C PRO A 475 33.80 -60.05 -89.21
N ALA A 476 33.02 -59.72 -90.30
CA ALA A 476 32.92 -60.33 -91.69
C ALA A 476 32.29 -61.75 -91.92
N GLY A 477 31.90 -62.24 -93.14
CA GLY A 477 31.67 -61.65 -94.51
C GLY A 477 31.70 -62.66 -95.73
N PRO A 478 30.91 -62.52 -96.84
CA PRO A 478 31.04 -63.33 -98.10
C PRO A 478 30.90 -62.62 -99.51
N SER A 479 31.90 -62.72 -100.44
CA SER A 479 32.04 -62.11 -101.82
C SER A 479 32.84 -60.77 -101.98
N GLU A 480 34.17 -60.79 -102.14
CA GLU A 480 35.13 -59.66 -101.94
C GLU A 480 34.73 -58.19 -102.19
N THR A 481 34.58 -57.67 -103.43
CA THR A 481 34.37 -56.20 -103.61
C THR A 481 32.95 -55.76 -103.33
N GLU A 482 31.98 -56.65 -103.55
CA GLU A 482 30.57 -56.40 -103.27
C GLU A 482 30.32 -56.53 -101.75
N GLN A 483 30.96 -57.49 -101.06
CA GLN A 483 31.19 -57.45 -99.61
C GLN A 483 31.82 -56.14 -99.20
N TRP A 484 32.89 -55.69 -99.86
CA TRP A 484 33.64 -54.57 -99.32
C TRP A 484 32.73 -53.34 -99.28
N LEU A 485 31.97 -53.08 -100.33
CA LEU A 485 30.94 -52.04 -100.32
C LEU A 485 29.76 -52.36 -99.40
N GLN A 486 29.23 -53.58 -99.41
CA GLN A 486 28.03 -53.96 -98.66
C GLN A 486 28.28 -54.05 -97.15
N ALA A 487 29.42 -54.62 -96.75
CA ALA A 487 29.94 -54.65 -95.38
C ALA A 487 30.48 -53.29 -94.93
N GLU A 488 30.99 -52.42 -95.82
CA GLU A 488 31.25 -51.02 -95.48
C GLU A 488 29.94 -50.26 -95.25
N THR A 489 28.90 -50.45 -96.08
CA THR A 489 27.57 -49.88 -95.82
C THR A 489 26.92 -50.49 -94.58
N GLU A 490 27.09 -51.78 -94.30
CA GLU A 490 26.65 -52.39 -93.04
C GLU A 490 27.48 -51.89 -91.85
N ARG A 491 28.78 -51.60 -92.00
CA ARG A 491 29.61 -51.03 -90.93
C ARG A 491 29.18 -49.60 -90.65
N LEU A 492 29.03 -48.77 -91.68
CA LEU A 492 28.52 -47.40 -91.60
C LEU A 492 27.07 -47.38 -91.08
N GLN A 493 26.24 -48.35 -91.44
CA GLN A 493 24.88 -48.50 -90.91
C GLN A 493 24.90 -48.94 -89.45
N LYS A 494 25.73 -49.91 -89.05
CA LYS A 494 25.92 -50.31 -87.64
C LYS A 494 26.57 -49.20 -86.81
N GLU A 495 27.43 -48.38 -87.40
CA GLU A 495 27.99 -47.15 -86.80
C GLU A 495 26.91 -46.09 -86.64
N LEU A 496 26.05 -45.86 -87.64
CA LEU A 496 24.90 -44.95 -87.54
C LEU A 496 23.85 -45.45 -86.55
N GLU A 497 23.55 -46.75 -86.50
CA GLU A 497 22.64 -47.37 -85.53
C GLU A 497 23.24 -47.32 -84.12
N SER A 498 24.56 -47.51 -83.97
CA SER A 498 25.27 -47.35 -82.70
C SER A 498 25.30 -45.89 -82.23
N LEU A 499 25.59 -44.94 -83.13
CA LEU A 499 25.60 -43.50 -82.82
C LEU A 499 24.17 -42.98 -82.55
N ALA A 500 23.15 -43.47 -83.27
CA ALA A 500 21.75 -43.17 -82.97
C ALA A 500 21.33 -43.78 -81.62
N GLY A 501 21.79 -44.99 -81.29
CA GLY A 501 21.59 -45.60 -79.97
C GLY A 501 22.29 -44.84 -78.85
N GLN A 502 23.51 -44.36 -79.07
CA GLN A 502 24.27 -43.50 -78.14
C GLN A 502 23.58 -42.14 -77.95
N LEU A 503 23.14 -41.50 -79.03
CA LEU A 503 22.36 -40.26 -78.97
C LEU A 503 21.01 -40.47 -78.27
N GLN A 504 20.31 -41.58 -78.52
CA GLN A 504 19.05 -41.88 -77.85
C GLN A 504 19.25 -42.21 -76.36
N ALA A 505 20.35 -42.86 -75.98
CA ALA A 505 20.74 -43.02 -74.59
C ALA A 505 21.05 -41.66 -73.95
N GLN A 506 21.89 -40.83 -74.58
CA GLN A 506 22.23 -39.50 -74.09
C GLN A 506 21.02 -38.57 -74.00
N VAL A 507 20.01 -38.70 -74.88
CA VAL A 507 18.73 -37.99 -74.75
C VAL A 507 17.97 -38.46 -73.51
N LYS A 508 17.83 -39.77 -73.28
CA LYS A 508 17.19 -40.32 -72.06
C LYS A 508 17.92 -39.96 -70.77
N ASP A 509 19.25 -39.90 -70.81
CA ASP A 509 20.08 -39.45 -69.69
C ASP A 509 19.85 -37.96 -69.42
N ASN A 510 19.77 -37.12 -70.46
CA ASN A 510 19.41 -35.70 -70.33
C ASN A 510 17.95 -35.49 -69.87
N GLU A 511 16.99 -36.29 -70.33
CA GLU A 511 15.60 -36.29 -69.84
C GLU A 511 15.56 -36.64 -68.34
N SER A 512 16.31 -37.67 -67.94
CA SER A 512 16.43 -38.09 -66.53
C SER A 512 17.10 -37.02 -65.66
N LEU A 513 18.16 -36.37 -66.15
CA LEU A 513 18.81 -35.24 -65.48
C LEU A 513 17.91 -34.00 -65.44
N SER A 514 17.09 -33.75 -66.46
CA SER A 514 16.11 -32.66 -66.47
C SER A 514 15.01 -32.88 -65.43
N HIS A 515 14.52 -34.11 -65.28
CA HIS A 515 13.58 -34.44 -64.20
C HIS A 515 14.22 -34.28 -62.82
N LEU A 516 15.46 -34.78 -62.63
CA LEU A 516 16.17 -34.64 -61.36
C LEU A 516 16.49 -33.17 -61.01
N ASN A 517 16.75 -32.32 -62.00
CA ASN A 517 16.90 -30.87 -61.81
C ASN A 517 15.57 -30.23 -61.41
N GLN A 518 14.45 -30.58 -62.07
CA GLN A 518 13.12 -30.08 -61.70
C GLN A 518 12.70 -30.49 -60.28
N GLU A 519 13.02 -31.71 -59.85
CA GLU A 519 12.82 -32.15 -58.45
C GLU A 519 13.69 -31.36 -57.47
N GLN A 520 14.93 -31.03 -57.83
CA GLN A 520 15.82 -30.19 -57.01
C GLN A 520 15.35 -28.73 -56.95
N GLU A 521 14.91 -28.15 -58.07
CA GLU A 521 14.33 -26.80 -58.13
C GLU A 521 13.06 -26.69 -57.28
N GLN A 522 12.15 -27.67 -57.37
CA GLN A 522 10.95 -27.72 -56.51
C GLN A 522 11.34 -27.79 -55.03
N ARG A 523 12.29 -28.65 -54.67
CA ARG A 523 12.77 -28.79 -53.29
C ARG A 523 13.51 -27.55 -52.78
N LEU A 524 14.21 -26.81 -53.64
CA LEU A 524 14.81 -25.52 -53.30
C LEU A 524 13.73 -24.48 -53.03
N LEU A 525 12.71 -24.37 -53.90
CA LEU A 525 11.57 -23.48 -53.69
C LEU A 525 10.75 -23.81 -52.42
N GLU A 526 10.68 -25.08 -52.03
CA GLU A 526 10.10 -25.50 -50.74
C GLU A 526 10.97 -25.03 -49.55
N LEU A 527 12.28 -25.23 -49.61
CA LEU A 527 13.22 -24.79 -48.57
C LEU A 527 13.33 -23.26 -48.47
N GLU A 528 13.20 -22.54 -49.58
CA GLU A 528 13.15 -21.08 -49.62
C GLU A 528 11.89 -20.57 -48.92
N ARG A 529 10.71 -21.13 -49.21
CA ARG A 529 9.46 -20.81 -48.49
C ARG A 529 9.53 -21.15 -47.00
N GLU A 530 10.12 -22.28 -46.63
CA GLU A 530 10.36 -22.60 -45.22
C GLU A 530 11.27 -21.55 -44.56
N ALA A 531 12.35 -21.11 -45.22
CA ALA A 531 13.24 -20.08 -44.73
C ALA A 531 12.55 -18.71 -44.62
N GLU A 532 11.67 -18.34 -45.56
CA GLU A 532 10.82 -17.15 -45.48
C GLU A 532 9.89 -17.22 -44.25
N CYS A 533 9.18 -18.34 -44.05
CA CYS A 533 8.33 -18.55 -42.87
C CYS A 533 9.11 -18.45 -41.55
N TRP A 534 10.34 -18.97 -41.50
CA TRP A 534 11.22 -18.82 -40.33
C TRP A 534 11.69 -17.37 -40.13
N GLY A 535 11.90 -16.61 -41.22
CA GLY A 535 12.24 -15.19 -41.19
C GLY A 535 11.10 -14.33 -40.67
N GLU A 536 9.89 -14.52 -41.20
CA GLU A 536 8.66 -13.87 -40.72
C GLU A 536 8.45 -14.14 -39.23
N GLN A 537 8.50 -15.41 -38.80
CA GLN A 537 8.32 -15.78 -37.41
C GLN A 537 9.47 -15.28 -36.50
N ALA A 538 10.67 -15.03 -37.03
CA ALA A 538 11.75 -14.39 -36.28
C ALA A 538 11.47 -12.90 -36.05
N GLU A 539 10.94 -12.20 -37.06
CA GLU A 539 10.53 -10.80 -36.95
C GLU A 539 9.27 -10.61 -36.09
N GLU A 540 8.29 -11.53 -36.15
CA GLU A 540 7.16 -11.56 -35.19
C GLU A 540 7.67 -11.66 -33.74
N ARG A 541 8.56 -12.61 -33.46
CA ARG A 541 9.15 -12.79 -32.12
C ARG A 541 9.92 -11.55 -31.67
N LYS A 542 10.61 -10.87 -32.59
CA LYS A 542 11.31 -9.61 -32.33
C LYS A 542 10.34 -8.47 -32.01
N GLN A 543 9.26 -8.30 -32.78
CA GLN A 543 8.20 -7.32 -32.48
C GLN A 543 7.54 -7.58 -31.12
N ILE A 544 7.27 -8.85 -30.78
CA ILE A 544 6.75 -9.24 -29.45
C ILE A 544 7.74 -8.86 -28.34
N LEU A 545 9.05 -9.11 -28.53
CA LEU A 545 10.08 -8.74 -27.56
C LEU A 545 10.23 -7.21 -27.41
N GLU A 546 10.13 -6.45 -28.50
CA GLU A 546 10.14 -4.98 -28.48
C GLU A 546 8.90 -4.42 -27.77
N SER A 547 7.72 -5.00 -28.00
CA SER A 547 6.50 -4.66 -27.26
C SER A 547 6.66 -4.97 -25.76
N MET A 548 7.10 -6.18 -25.41
CA MET A 548 7.34 -6.57 -24.01
C MET A 548 8.40 -5.68 -23.34
N GLN A 549 9.39 -5.18 -24.08
CA GLN A 549 10.38 -4.23 -23.57
C GLN A 549 9.76 -2.84 -23.35
N SER A 550 8.89 -2.37 -24.25
CA SER A 550 8.10 -1.14 -24.09
C SER A 550 7.17 -1.22 -22.87
N ASP A 551 6.43 -2.33 -22.73
CA ASP A 551 5.58 -2.61 -21.58
C ASP A 551 6.41 -2.66 -20.29
N ARG A 552 7.57 -3.31 -20.30
CA ARG A 552 8.47 -3.36 -19.14
C ARG A 552 8.95 -1.96 -18.72
N THR A 553 9.27 -1.06 -19.66
CA THR A 553 9.64 0.33 -19.29
C THR A 553 8.44 1.12 -18.78
N THR A 554 7.26 0.96 -19.38
CA THR A 554 6.02 1.60 -18.94
C THR A 554 5.59 1.14 -17.54
N ILE A 555 5.62 -0.16 -17.27
CA ILE A 555 5.38 -0.77 -15.96
C ILE A 555 6.45 -0.32 -14.96
N SER A 556 7.74 -0.30 -15.34
CA SER A 556 8.80 0.18 -14.44
C SER A 556 8.63 1.65 -14.05
N ARG A 557 8.20 2.50 -14.99
CA ARG A 557 7.88 3.92 -14.71
C ARG A 557 6.67 4.03 -13.79
N ALA A 558 5.59 3.30 -14.08
CA ALA A 558 4.39 3.29 -13.24
C ALA A 558 4.65 2.74 -11.82
N LEU A 559 5.53 1.75 -11.67
CA LEU A 559 5.98 1.23 -10.37
C LEU A 559 6.85 2.23 -9.62
N SER A 560 7.69 3.01 -10.31
CA SER A 560 8.47 4.10 -9.70
C SER A 560 7.55 5.20 -9.18
N GLN A 561 6.57 5.65 -9.99
CA GLN A 561 5.57 6.65 -9.58
C GLN A 561 4.70 6.14 -8.42
N ASN A 562 4.30 4.86 -8.44
CA ASN A 562 3.58 4.21 -7.32
C ASN A 562 4.44 4.05 -6.05
N ARG A 563 5.77 4.10 -6.15
CA ARG A 563 6.68 4.10 -5.02
C ARG A 563 6.81 5.51 -4.45
N GLU A 564 7.05 6.49 -5.30
CA GLU A 564 7.16 7.91 -4.96
C GLU A 564 5.89 8.42 -4.27
N LEU A 565 4.70 8.10 -4.80
CA LEU A 565 3.41 8.42 -4.16
C LEU A 565 3.24 7.75 -2.78
N LYS A 566 3.84 6.57 -2.54
CA LYS A 566 3.83 5.92 -1.22
C LYS A 566 4.83 6.52 -0.25
N GLU A 567 5.97 6.98 -0.75
CA GLU A 567 6.98 7.69 0.04
C GLU A 567 6.44 9.08 0.45
N GLN A 568 5.83 9.83 -0.48
CA GLN A 568 5.08 11.06 -0.19
C GLN A 568 3.92 10.85 0.80
N LEU A 569 3.11 9.78 0.63
CA LEU A 569 2.03 9.47 1.57
C LEU A 569 2.55 9.12 2.97
N ALA A 570 3.69 8.43 3.06
CA ALA A 570 4.35 8.14 4.34
C ALA A 570 4.93 9.42 4.97
N GLU A 571 5.50 10.33 4.18
CA GLU A 571 5.96 11.64 4.65
C GLU A 571 4.81 12.50 5.18
N LEU A 572 3.67 12.53 4.48
CA LEU A 572 2.46 13.23 4.92
C LEU A 572 1.90 12.62 6.21
N GLN A 573 1.84 11.29 6.33
CA GLN A 573 1.44 10.60 7.56
C GLN A 573 2.39 10.90 8.72
N ASN A 574 3.71 10.87 8.48
CA ASN A 574 4.70 11.27 9.48
C ASN A 574 4.59 12.76 9.86
N GLY A 575 4.26 13.63 8.91
CA GLY A 575 3.96 15.04 9.13
C GLY A 575 2.75 15.23 10.04
N PHE A 576 1.63 14.54 9.76
CA PHE A 576 0.45 14.54 10.62
C PHE A 576 0.74 14.01 12.03
N VAL A 577 1.56 12.96 12.18
CA VAL A 577 1.96 12.44 13.50
C VAL A 577 2.85 13.43 14.25
N ARG A 578 3.84 14.07 13.59
CA ARG A 578 4.65 15.14 14.18
C ARG A 578 3.80 16.30 14.64
N LEU A 579 3.00 16.88 13.75
CA LEU A 579 2.08 17.99 14.05
C LEU A 579 1.07 17.62 15.15
N SER A 580 0.56 16.38 15.20
CA SER A 580 -0.34 15.94 16.27
C SER A 580 0.38 15.82 17.63
N ASN A 581 1.66 15.46 17.65
CA ASN A 581 2.47 15.40 18.87
C ASN A 581 2.86 16.80 19.33
N GLU A 582 3.30 17.67 18.41
CA GLU A 582 3.63 19.08 18.66
C GLU A 582 2.41 19.84 19.19
N ASN A 583 1.23 19.67 18.58
CA ASN A 583 -0.02 20.26 19.09
C ASN A 583 -0.39 19.73 20.48
N MET A 584 -0.14 18.45 20.78
CA MET A 584 -0.35 17.87 22.12
C MET A 584 0.62 18.47 23.15
N GLU A 585 1.89 18.63 22.79
CA GLU A 585 2.91 19.23 23.66
C GLU A 585 2.65 20.72 23.91
N ILE A 586 2.38 21.50 22.86
CA ILE A 586 1.97 22.92 22.96
C ILE A 586 0.70 23.05 23.82
N THR A 587 -0.28 22.15 23.67
CA THR A 587 -1.49 22.14 24.50
C THR A 587 -1.18 21.81 25.96
N SER A 588 -0.25 20.88 26.22
CA SER A 588 0.20 20.51 27.57
C SER A 588 0.93 21.67 28.27
N VAL A 589 1.87 22.32 27.55
CA VAL A 589 2.58 23.53 28.02
C VAL A 589 1.60 24.69 28.26
N LEU A 590 0.65 24.92 27.36
CA LEU A 590 -0.39 25.93 27.54
C LEU A 590 -1.26 25.65 28.77
N GLN A 591 -1.58 24.40 29.07
CA GLN A 591 -2.33 24.02 30.27
C GLN A 591 -1.51 24.22 31.56
N SER A 592 -0.20 23.90 31.55
CA SER A 592 0.66 24.12 32.70
C SER A 592 0.91 25.62 32.96
N GLU A 593 1.14 26.42 31.92
CA GLU A 593 1.24 27.88 32.02
C GLU A 593 -0.08 28.52 32.48
N GLN A 594 -1.24 28.04 32.01
CA GLN A 594 -2.53 28.47 32.56
C GLN A 594 -2.71 28.10 34.04
N HIS A 595 -2.13 26.99 34.51
CA HIS A 595 -2.11 26.65 35.94
C HIS A 595 -1.19 27.58 36.73
N VAL A 596 0.03 27.84 36.25
CA VAL A 596 0.98 28.79 36.86
C VAL A 596 0.36 30.19 36.93
N LYS A 597 -0.28 30.67 35.86
CA LYS A 597 -1.01 31.95 35.83
C LYS A 597 -2.12 32.02 36.88
N LYS A 598 -2.87 30.93 37.11
CA LYS A 598 -3.90 30.86 38.17
C LYS A 598 -3.27 30.93 39.57
N GLU A 599 -2.15 30.25 39.81
CA GLU A 599 -1.44 30.34 41.10
C GLU A 599 -0.80 31.71 41.35
N LEU A 600 -0.25 32.36 40.32
CA LEU A 600 0.24 33.74 40.41
C LEU A 600 -0.89 34.72 40.70
N ALA A 601 -2.05 34.56 40.07
CA ALA A 601 -3.24 35.38 40.36
C ALA A 601 -3.73 35.21 41.81
N LYS A 602 -3.75 33.98 42.35
CA LYS A 602 -4.05 33.73 43.77
C LYS A 602 -3.06 34.44 44.70
N LYS A 603 -1.75 34.33 44.42
CA LYS A 603 -0.69 34.98 45.21
C LYS A 603 -0.79 36.51 45.17
N LEU A 604 -1.09 37.09 44.00
CA LEU A 604 -1.35 38.53 43.87
C LEU A 604 -2.57 38.96 44.69
N GLY A 605 -3.67 38.20 44.66
CA GLY A 605 -4.84 38.45 45.51
C GLY A 605 -4.49 38.45 47.01
N GLN A 606 -3.77 37.43 47.49
CA GLN A 606 -3.30 37.34 48.88
C GLN A 606 -2.35 38.47 49.29
N LEU A 607 -1.51 38.97 48.37
CA LEU A 607 -0.65 40.13 48.63
C LEU A 607 -1.45 41.44 48.65
N GLN A 608 -2.47 41.57 47.80
CA GLN A 608 -3.35 42.73 47.76
C GLN A 608 -4.28 42.80 48.99
N GLU A 609 -4.74 41.65 49.48
CA GLU A 609 -5.47 41.50 50.75
C GLU A 609 -4.60 41.94 51.94
N LYS A 610 -3.38 41.39 52.08
CA LYS A 610 -2.40 41.80 53.11
C LYS A 610 -2.00 43.26 53.03
N LEU A 611 -1.91 43.83 51.82
CA LEU A 611 -1.68 45.27 51.64
C LEU A 611 -2.88 46.11 52.14
N GLY A 612 -4.10 45.57 52.02
CA GLY A 612 -5.31 46.14 52.64
C GLY A 612 -5.26 46.09 54.17
N GLU A 613 -4.98 44.91 54.73
CA GLU A 613 -4.82 44.71 56.18
C GLU A 613 -3.77 45.66 56.79
N LEU A 614 -2.60 45.77 56.13
CA LEU A 614 -1.53 46.68 56.55
C LEU A 614 -1.93 48.15 56.42
N LYS A 615 -2.62 48.54 55.35
CA LYS A 615 -3.13 49.91 55.19
C LYS A 615 -4.14 50.25 56.29
N GLU A 616 -5.05 49.36 56.63
CA GLU A 616 -6.03 49.60 57.70
C GLU A 616 -5.36 49.65 59.07
N THR A 617 -4.40 48.76 59.33
CA THR A 617 -3.56 48.79 60.54
C THR A 617 -2.80 50.12 60.66
N VAL A 618 -2.26 50.65 59.56
CA VAL A 618 -1.59 51.95 59.52
C VAL A 618 -2.56 53.12 59.73
N LYS A 619 -3.80 53.07 59.21
CA LYS A 619 -4.83 54.08 59.54
C LYS A 619 -5.16 54.07 61.03
N VAL A 620 -5.42 52.88 61.60
CA VAL A 620 -5.76 52.73 63.02
C VAL A 620 -4.61 53.24 63.90
N LYS A 621 -3.35 52.89 63.59
CA LYS A 621 -2.19 53.44 64.30
C LYS A 621 -1.99 54.94 64.06
N GLY A 622 -2.34 55.47 62.89
CA GLY A 622 -2.37 56.90 62.64
C GLY A 622 -3.39 57.63 63.51
N GLN A 623 -4.60 57.07 63.67
CA GLN A 623 -5.63 57.58 64.57
C GLN A 623 -5.18 57.49 66.03
N GLU A 624 -4.68 56.35 66.51
CA GLU A 624 -4.13 56.22 67.87
C GLU A 624 -3.05 57.27 68.16
N VAL A 625 -2.14 57.52 67.21
CA VAL A 625 -1.11 58.57 67.35
C VAL A 625 -1.74 59.97 67.38
N GLN A 626 -2.79 60.23 66.60
CA GLN A 626 -3.51 61.50 66.62
C GLN A 626 -4.28 61.72 67.93
N ASP A 627 -4.89 60.68 68.48
CA ASP A 627 -5.62 60.72 69.76
C ASP A 627 -4.64 60.95 70.92
N MET A 628 -3.49 60.26 70.93
CA MET A 628 -2.41 60.47 71.91
C MET A 628 -1.75 61.86 71.77
N GLN A 629 -1.67 62.39 70.55
CA GLN A 629 -1.21 63.76 70.27
C GLN A 629 -2.20 64.78 70.86
N GLN A 630 -3.51 64.59 70.69
CA GLN A 630 -4.54 65.44 71.29
C GLN A 630 -4.47 65.41 72.82
N GLN A 631 -4.38 64.23 73.44
CA GLN A 631 -4.24 64.11 74.90
C GLN A 631 -2.98 64.82 75.44
N ARG A 632 -1.86 64.76 74.72
CA ARG A 632 -0.65 65.52 75.08
C ARG A 632 -0.90 67.02 75.00
N ASP A 633 -1.53 67.50 73.94
CA ASP A 633 -1.75 68.93 73.71
C ASP A 633 -2.81 69.49 74.67
N GLU A 634 -3.81 68.70 75.06
CA GLU A 634 -4.70 68.97 76.20
C GLU A 634 -3.91 69.09 77.52
N CYS A 635 -3.01 68.15 77.83
CA CYS A 635 -2.15 68.23 79.01
C CYS A 635 -1.26 69.48 79.02
N LEU A 636 -0.70 69.85 77.86
CA LEU A 636 0.11 71.07 77.70
C LEU A 636 -0.74 72.33 77.90
N ASN A 637 -1.97 72.38 77.38
CA ASN A 637 -2.89 73.49 77.58
C ASN A 637 -3.26 73.67 79.07
N HIS A 638 -3.55 72.59 79.79
CA HIS A 638 -3.81 72.64 81.24
C HIS A 638 -2.57 73.14 82.02
N LEU A 639 -1.37 72.66 81.66
CA LEU A 639 -0.13 73.14 82.28
C LEU A 639 0.12 74.63 81.99
N GLN A 640 -0.14 75.08 80.78
CA GLN A 640 0.04 76.48 80.39
C GLN A 640 -1.00 77.41 81.06
N GLN A 641 -2.24 76.95 81.26
CA GLN A 641 -3.23 77.64 82.09
C GLN A 641 -2.78 77.77 83.55
N TYR A 642 -2.23 76.68 84.13
CA TYR A 642 -1.69 76.70 85.49
C TYR A 642 -0.51 77.68 85.64
N VAL A 643 0.41 77.70 84.67
CA VAL A 643 1.52 78.67 84.63
C VAL A 643 1.01 80.11 84.50
N ALA A 644 0.01 80.37 83.67
CA ALA A 644 -0.60 81.70 83.52
C ALA A 644 -1.27 82.17 84.82
N ALA A 645 -2.03 81.30 85.49
CA ALA A 645 -2.64 81.60 86.80
C ALA A 645 -1.57 81.87 87.88
N TYR A 646 -0.47 81.11 87.88
CA TYR A 646 0.66 81.35 88.79
C TYR A 646 1.33 82.72 88.51
N GLN A 647 1.53 83.08 87.25
CA GLN A 647 2.05 84.39 86.86
C GLN A 647 1.12 85.54 87.28
N GLN A 648 -0.21 85.38 87.12
CA GLN A 648 -1.19 86.35 87.61
C GLN A 648 -1.12 86.52 89.14
N HIS A 649 -0.97 85.43 89.91
CA HIS A 649 -0.76 85.52 91.35
C HIS A 649 0.54 86.27 91.71
N VAL A 650 1.66 85.99 91.02
CA VAL A 650 2.93 86.70 91.26
C VAL A 650 2.78 88.20 90.97
N ALA A 651 2.11 88.58 89.87
CA ALA A 651 1.85 89.98 89.54
C ALA A 651 0.97 90.67 90.61
N ALA A 652 -0.09 90.00 91.09
CA ALA A 652 -0.94 90.51 92.17
C ALA A 652 -0.18 90.68 93.50
N TYR A 653 0.70 89.74 93.85
CA TYR A 653 1.58 89.88 95.03
C TYR A 653 2.54 91.06 94.89
N GLN A 654 3.10 91.29 93.70
CA GLN A 654 4.00 92.42 93.43
C GLN A 654 3.25 93.77 93.48
N GLN A 655 2.01 93.83 92.97
CA GLN A 655 1.14 94.99 93.11
C GLN A 655 0.83 95.28 94.59
N LEU A 656 0.46 94.26 95.37
CA LEU A 656 0.19 94.39 96.81
C LEU A 656 1.44 94.84 97.59
N ALA A 657 2.64 94.39 97.20
CA ALA A 657 3.90 94.87 97.77
C ALA A 657 4.11 96.37 97.49
N SER A 658 3.90 96.83 96.24
CA SER A 658 4.01 98.25 95.88
C SER A 658 3.01 99.14 96.63
N GLN A 659 1.79 98.65 96.88
CA GLN A 659 0.78 99.34 97.68
C GLN A 659 1.20 99.45 99.16
N LYS A 660 1.78 98.38 99.73
CA LYS A 660 2.34 98.41 101.09
C LYS A 660 3.50 99.39 101.21
N GLU A 661 4.39 99.47 100.22
CA GLU A 661 5.45 100.49 100.19
C GLU A 661 4.89 101.91 100.11
N ALA A 662 3.89 102.16 99.26
CA ALA A 662 3.26 103.47 99.13
C ALA A 662 2.60 103.91 100.45
N LEU A 663 1.88 102.99 101.11
CA LEU A 663 1.28 103.22 102.43
C LEU A 663 2.37 103.48 103.50
N HIS A 664 3.48 102.74 103.48
CA HIS A 664 4.58 102.94 104.42
C HIS A 664 5.27 104.30 104.22
N LYS A 665 5.44 104.76 102.97
CA LYS A 665 5.92 106.11 102.63
C LYS A 665 4.94 107.19 103.12
N GLN A 666 3.63 106.96 103.02
CA GLN A 666 2.60 107.87 103.53
C GLN A 666 2.63 107.97 105.07
N VAL A 667 2.75 106.84 105.77
CA VAL A 667 2.89 106.81 107.24
C VAL A 667 4.16 107.54 107.69
N LEU A 668 5.31 107.30 107.03
CA LEU A 668 6.56 107.99 107.36
C LEU A 668 6.45 109.52 107.20
N LEU A 669 5.80 110.00 106.13
CA LEU A 669 5.53 111.42 105.93
C LEU A 669 4.61 111.99 107.02
N GLN A 670 3.59 111.23 107.43
CA GLN A 670 2.68 111.62 108.51
C GLN A 670 3.41 111.72 109.86
N THR A 671 4.34 110.81 110.17
CA THR A 671 5.21 110.89 111.35
C THR A 671 6.07 112.16 111.32
N GLN A 672 6.73 112.46 110.19
CA GLN A 672 7.57 113.66 110.05
C GLN A 672 6.79 114.97 110.23
N LEU A 673 5.51 115.01 109.86
CA LEU A 673 4.62 116.16 110.12
C LEU A 673 4.22 116.25 111.60
N MET A 674 4.00 115.11 112.26
CA MET A 674 3.75 115.01 113.70
C MET A 674 4.95 115.51 114.52
N ASP A 675 6.18 115.09 114.15
CA ASP A 675 7.42 115.49 114.83
C ASP A 675 7.66 117.02 114.72
N ARG A 676 7.31 117.64 113.57
CA ARG A 676 7.34 119.10 113.41
C ARG A 676 6.36 119.81 114.34
N LEU A 677 5.10 119.36 114.38
CA LEU A 677 4.07 119.95 115.24
C LEU A 677 4.46 119.87 116.73
N GLN A 678 5.08 118.77 117.16
CA GLN A 678 5.61 118.65 118.53
C GLN A 678 6.78 119.62 118.79
N HIS A 679 7.66 119.83 117.80
CA HIS A 679 8.75 120.79 117.93
C HIS A 679 8.23 122.24 118.02
N GLU A 680 7.25 122.60 117.20
CA GLU A 680 6.56 123.90 117.23
C GLU A 680 5.82 124.11 118.57
N GLU A 681 5.16 123.08 119.11
CA GLU A 681 4.49 123.13 120.42
C GLU A 681 5.48 123.34 121.58
N VAL A 682 6.64 122.66 121.55
CA VAL A 682 7.72 122.84 122.54
C VAL A 682 8.34 124.24 122.43
N GLN A 683 8.54 124.75 121.22
CA GLN A 683 9.07 126.10 120.99
C GLN A 683 8.10 127.18 121.50
N GLY A 684 6.79 126.99 121.29
CA GLY A 684 5.75 127.86 121.84
C GLY A 684 5.71 127.87 123.39
N LYS A 685 5.87 126.71 124.03
CA LYS A 685 5.96 126.60 125.49
C LYS A 685 7.18 127.34 126.06
N ALA A 686 8.35 127.20 125.42
CA ALA A 686 9.56 127.91 125.84
C ALA A 686 9.41 129.44 125.75
N ALA A 687 8.78 129.96 124.68
CA ALA A 687 8.48 131.39 124.56
C ALA A 687 7.52 131.90 125.65
N MET A 688 6.55 131.07 126.06
CA MET A 688 5.60 131.40 127.12
C MET A 688 6.27 131.49 128.51
N GLU A 689 7.28 130.66 128.80
CA GLU A 689 8.04 130.76 130.05
C GLU A 689 8.89 132.03 130.15
N VAL A 690 9.51 132.48 129.04
CA VAL A 690 10.28 133.74 129.00
C VAL A 690 9.38 134.93 129.33
N ALA A 691 8.21 135.04 128.66
CA ALA A 691 7.25 136.10 128.94
C ALA A 691 6.76 136.09 130.40
N ARG A 692 6.69 134.92 131.05
CA ARG A 692 6.34 134.78 132.47
C ARG A 692 7.44 135.31 133.41
N GLN A 693 8.72 135.22 133.02
CA GLN A 693 9.83 135.78 133.79
C GLN A 693 9.87 137.31 133.67
N GLU A 694 9.72 137.86 132.46
CA GLU A 694 9.67 139.31 132.23
C GLU A 694 8.54 139.99 133.02
N LEU A 695 7.35 139.39 133.04
CA LEU A 695 6.22 139.87 133.84
C LEU A 695 6.58 139.97 135.33
N GLN A 696 7.27 138.96 135.87
CA GLN A 696 7.62 138.90 137.28
C GLN A 696 8.60 140.02 137.69
N GLU A 697 9.59 140.36 136.85
CA GLU A 697 10.45 141.53 137.09
C GLU A 697 9.69 142.87 137.08
N THR A 698 8.68 143.02 136.22
CA THR A 698 7.89 144.27 136.18
C THR A 698 7.05 144.47 137.43
N GLN A 699 6.64 143.37 138.08
CA GLN A 699 5.78 143.39 139.26
C GLN A 699 6.53 143.86 140.52
N GLU A 700 7.78 143.40 140.73
CA GLU A 700 8.63 143.85 141.84
C GLU A 700 8.96 145.35 141.76
N ARG A 701 9.14 145.89 140.53
CA ARG A 701 9.38 147.32 140.29
C ARG A 701 8.17 148.20 140.65
N LEU A 702 6.95 147.66 140.59
CA LEU A 702 5.72 148.38 140.89
C LEU A 702 5.49 148.56 142.40
N GLU A 703 5.82 147.55 143.21
CA GLU A 703 5.61 147.59 144.66
C GLU A 703 6.51 148.63 145.35
N ALA A 704 7.74 148.81 144.86
CA ALA A 704 8.66 149.84 145.36
C ALA A 704 8.13 151.27 145.17
N ALA A 705 7.46 151.55 144.04
CA ALA A 705 6.85 152.85 143.77
C ALA A 705 5.59 153.10 144.63
N ASN A 706 4.91 152.04 145.06
CA ASN A 706 3.63 152.13 145.78
C ASN A 706 3.80 152.64 147.22
N GLN A 707 4.93 152.33 147.88
CA GLN A 707 5.21 152.79 149.24
C GLN A 707 5.51 154.29 149.33
N GLN A 708 6.09 154.90 148.28
CA GLN A 708 6.34 156.35 148.25
C GLN A 708 5.05 157.17 148.08
N ASN A 709 4.00 156.60 147.49
CA ASN A 709 2.74 157.30 147.17
C ASN A 709 1.76 157.42 148.35
N GLN A 710 1.96 156.73 149.48
CA GLN A 710 1.00 156.75 150.60
C GLN A 710 1.15 157.95 151.55
N GLN A 711 2.17 158.81 151.36
CA GLN A 711 2.49 159.88 152.31
C GLN A 711 2.06 161.29 151.88
N LEU A 712 1.49 161.46 150.68
CA LEU A 712 1.01 162.75 150.17
C LEU A 712 -0.33 162.61 149.44
N GLN A 713 -1.29 163.48 149.80
CA GLN A 713 -2.60 163.70 149.14
C GLN A 713 -3.56 162.49 149.17
N ALA A 714 -4.67 162.50 149.91
CA ALA A 714 -5.24 163.54 150.77
C ALA A 714 -5.66 164.86 150.08
N GLN A 715 -6.19 164.81 148.86
CA GLN A 715 -7.33 165.65 148.44
C GLN A 715 -7.95 165.29 147.07
N LEU A 716 -9.29 165.28 147.05
CA LEU A 716 -10.21 165.41 145.90
C LEU A 716 -10.38 164.23 144.92
N THR A 717 -11.64 164.04 144.51
CA THR A 717 -12.16 162.97 143.64
C THR A 717 -13.48 163.47 143.03
N LEU A 718 -13.75 163.26 141.72
CA LEU A 718 -15.07 162.89 141.13
C LEU A 718 -15.08 162.89 139.57
N ILE A 719 -15.42 161.72 138.98
CA ILE A 719 -16.33 161.45 137.83
C ILE A 719 -16.21 162.27 136.50
N ALA A 720 -15.94 161.58 135.37
CA ALA A 720 -16.77 161.59 134.12
C ALA A 720 -16.30 160.66 132.96
N VAL A 721 -17.05 159.56 132.78
CA VAL A 721 -17.51 158.77 131.58
C VAL A 721 -17.64 159.54 130.23
N PRO A 722 -17.72 158.95 128.98
CA PRO A 722 -17.65 157.55 128.46
C PRO A 722 -16.65 157.32 127.27
N GLY A 723 -16.75 156.18 126.57
CA GLY A 723 -16.28 156.01 125.18
C GLY A 723 -16.63 154.66 124.50
N GLU A 724 -17.74 154.61 123.74
CA GLU A 724 -18.10 153.52 122.80
C GLU A 724 -18.52 154.14 121.44
N GLY A 725 -18.41 153.36 120.34
CA GLY A 725 -18.73 153.78 118.96
C GLY A 725 -17.52 154.22 118.12
N ASP A 726 -17.59 154.34 116.79
CA ASP A 726 -18.69 154.02 115.84
C ASP A 726 -18.15 153.98 114.37
N GLY A 727 -18.94 153.48 113.41
CA GLY A 727 -18.75 153.58 111.94
C GLY A 727 -17.87 152.49 111.30
N LEU A 728 -18.21 151.71 110.26
CA LEU A 728 -19.19 151.70 109.14
C LEU A 728 -18.61 152.02 107.74
N ASP A 729 -19.34 151.51 106.73
CA ASP A 729 -19.30 151.72 105.28
C ASP A 729 -18.21 151.06 104.38
N SER A 730 -18.50 150.66 103.13
CA SER A 730 -19.74 150.12 102.49
C SER A 730 -19.49 149.72 101.01
N GLU A 731 -19.92 148.50 100.61
CA GLU A 731 -20.29 148.01 99.25
C GLU A 731 -19.28 148.26 98.07
N GLU A 732 -19.46 147.89 96.78
CA GLU A 732 -20.56 147.26 95.99
C GLU A 732 -20.01 146.55 94.70
N GLN A 733 -20.89 145.84 93.96
CA GLN A 733 -20.85 145.38 92.54
C GLN A 733 -20.02 144.09 92.19
N HIS A 734 -20.47 143.07 91.43
CA HIS A 734 -21.41 142.87 90.27
C HIS A 734 -20.84 143.28 88.88
N GLU A 735 -21.09 142.59 87.74
CA GLU A 735 -21.70 141.26 87.47
C GLU A 735 -20.80 140.43 86.49
N GLU A 736 -21.16 139.57 85.52
CA GLU A 736 -22.38 139.12 84.79
C GLU A 736 -22.27 137.61 84.45
N ALA A 737 -23.14 137.06 83.59
CA ALA A 737 -23.11 135.68 83.07
C ALA A 737 -22.87 135.67 81.51
N PRO A 738 -23.32 134.70 80.65
CA PRO A 738 -24.57 133.92 80.66
C PRO A 738 -24.42 132.38 80.52
N ARG A 739 -25.58 131.70 80.50
CA ARG A 739 -25.84 130.23 80.43
C ARG A 739 -26.24 129.83 78.97
N PRO A 740 -26.38 128.53 78.56
CA PRO A 740 -27.47 127.66 79.07
C PRO A 740 -27.36 126.11 78.97
N LYS A 741 -28.01 125.40 79.93
CA LYS A 741 -28.73 124.09 79.80
C LYS A 741 -27.87 122.82 79.49
N LEU A 742 -28.26 121.58 79.84
CA LEU A 742 -29.50 121.00 80.41
C LEU A 742 -29.19 119.81 81.38
N SER A 743 -30.19 118.97 81.72
CA SER A 743 -30.26 118.10 82.92
C SER A 743 -29.84 116.62 82.78
N VAL A 744 -29.68 115.95 83.94
CA VAL A 744 -29.56 114.48 84.21
C VAL A 744 -30.97 113.83 84.19
N PRO A 745 -31.20 112.62 83.60
CA PRO A 745 -31.25 111.37 84.38
C PRO A 745 -30.86 110.04 83.66
N GLU A 746 -30.53 109.03 84.49
CA GLU A 746 -30.82 107.57 84.48
C GLU A 746 -30.84 106.66 83.21
N GLU A 747 -30.70 105.35 83.51
CA GLU A 747 -30.93 104.12 82.71
C GLU A 747 -30.02 103.71 81.51
N LEU A 748 -29.40 102.53 81.71
CA LEU A 748 -29.22 101.38 80.79
C LEU A 748 -28.28 101.42 79.55
N GLU A 749 -27.70 100.23 79.31
CA GLU A 749 -27.11 99.67 78.08
C GLU A 749 -25.86 100.30 77.39
N GLY A 750 -24.97 99.41 76.90
CA GLY A 750 -24.41 99.58 75.55
C GLY A 750 -22.93 99.99 75.36
N ARG A 751 -22.06 100.11 76.37
CA ARG A 751 -20.66 100.56 76.12
C ARG A 751 -19.68 99.47 75.68
N GLU A 752 -19.87 98.22 76.06
CA GLU A 752 -19.07 97.09 75.52
C GLU A 752 -19.47 96.78 74.07
N ALA A 753 -20.77 96.84 73.74
CA ALA A 753 -21.26 96.62 72.37
C ALA A 753 -20.63 97.58 71.33
N LEU A 754 -20.30 98.82 71.71
CA LEU A 754 -19.58 99.75 70.82
C LEU A 754 -18.10 99.34 70.63
N VAL A 755 -17.48 98.75 71.65
CA VAL A 755 -16.10 98.23 71.56
C VAL A 755 -16.07 96.94 70.75
N GLU A 756 -17.05 96.05 70.90
CA GLU A 756 -17.25 94.87 70.04
C GLU A 756 -17.55 95.27 68.59
N PHE A 757 -18.32 96.34 68.35
CA PHE A 757 -18.55 96.88 67.02
C PHE A 757 -17.24 97.35 66.35
N PHE A 758 -16.38 98.07 67.08
CA PHE A 758 -15.07 98.48 66.53
C PHE A 758 -14.09 97.32 66.33
N HIS A 759 -14.08 96.31 67.21
CA HIS A 759 -13.21 95.13 67.03
C HIS A 759 -13.71 94.20 65.91
N SER A 760 -15.03 94.00 65.77
CA SER A 760 -15.59 93.23 64.66
C SER A 760 -15.48 93.96 63.32
N ALA A 761 -15.58 95.29 63.29
CA ALA A 761 -15.27 96.08 62.09
C ALA A 761 -13.79 95.98 61.69
N LEU A 762 -12.85 95.97 62.65
CA LEU A 762 -11.43 95.73 62.39
C LEU A 762 -11.17 94.30 61.89
N ALA A 763 -11.71 93.27 62.56
CA ALA A 763 -11.58 91.88 62.12
C ALA A 763 -12.16 91.67 60.72
N SER A 764 -13.33 92.23 60.43
CA SER A 764 -13.94 92.19 59.08
C SER A 764 -13.06 92.87 58.03
N ALA A 765 -12.38 93.97 58.36
CA ALA A 765 -11.46 94.65 57.45
C ALA A 765 -10.17 93.85 57.22
N GLU A 766 -9.66 93.17 58.25
CA GLU A 766 -8.51 92.26 58.13
C GLU A 766 -8.85 91.00 57.33
N ASP A 767 -10.03 90.40 57.53
CA ASP A 767 -10.53 89.27 56.74
C ASP A 767 -10.80 89.65 55.28
N GLU A 768 -11.35 90.85 55.00
CA GLU A 768 -11.45 91.34 53.62
C GLU A 768 -10.07 91.61 53.01
N GLN A 769 -9.11 92.14 53.77
CA GLN A 769 -7.74 92.30 53.30
C GLN A 769 -7.07 90.93 53.04
N ALA A 770 -7.31 89.92 53.87
CA ALA A 770 -6.84 88.55 53.67
C ALA A 770 -7.50 87.90 52.45
N ARG A 771 -8.82 88.08 52.26
CA ARG A 771 -9.58 87.60 51.10
C ARG A 771 -9.10 88.24 49.80
N LEU A 772 -8.86 89.55 49.79
CA LEU A 772 -8.29 90.26 48.64
C LEU A 772 -6.84 89.84 48.36
N ARG A 773 -6.00 89.62 49.38
CA ARG A 773 -4.67 89.02 49.21
C ARG A 773 -4.75 87.58 48.67
N GLY A 774 -5.77 86.81 49.04
CA GLY A 774 -6.08 85.49 48.48
C GLY A 774 -6.46 85.55 47.01
N GLN A 775 -7.42 86.40 46.66
CA GLN A 775 -7.84 86.64 45.27
C GLN A 775 -6.69 87.17 44.41
N LEU A 776 -5.83 88.06 44.93
CA LEU A 776 -4.64 88.54 44.23
C LEU A 776 -3.59 87.43 44.02
N LYS A 777 -3.44 86.49 44.97
CA LYS A 777 -2.61 85.29 44.79
C LYS A 777 -3.19 84.36 43.73
N GLU A 778 -4.51 84.10 43.75
CA GLU A 778 -5.15 83.25 42.74
C GLU A 778 -5.11 83.91 41.34
N GLN A 779 -5.35 85.23 41.25
CA GLN A 779 -5.20 85.99 40.01
C GLN A 779 -3.75 85.94 39.51
N LYS A 780 -2.75 86.11 40.38
CA LYS A 780 -1.34 85.90 40.01
C LYS A 780 -1.08 84.48 39.51
N LEU A 781 -1.67 83.46 40.12
CA LEU A 781 -1.52 82.07 39.68
C LEU A 781 -2.21 81.81 38.32
N ARG A 782 -3.38 82.41 38.07
CA ARG A 782 -4.06 82.39 36.76
C ARG A 782 -3.24 83.13 35.70
N CYS A 783 -2.70 84.31 36.02
CA CYS A 783 -1.81 85.06 35.12
C CYS A 783 -0.49 84.32 34.86
N GLN A 784 0.08 83.62 35.84
CA GLN A 784 1.26 82.77 35.64
C GLN A 784 0.97 81.55 34.75
N ARG A 785 -0.20 80.92 34.88
CA ARG A 785 -0.64 79.86 33.97
C ARG A 785 -0.88 80.39 32.55
N LEU A 786 -1.48 81.58 32.42
CA LEU A 786 -1.64 82.25 31.13
C LEU A 786 -0.31 82.66 30.51
N SER A 787 0.67 83.13 31.29
CA SER A 787 2.02 83.42 30.77
C SER A 787 2.77 82.16 30.36
N TYR A 788 2.57 81.03 31.04
CA TYR A 788 3.13 79.73 30.63
C TYR A 788 2.53 79.22 29.31
N LEU A 789 1.23 79.47 29.10
CA LEU A 789 0.53 79.13 27.85
C LEU A 789 0.83 80.11 26.70
N ALA A 790 1.15 81.38 27.00
CA ALA A 790 1.61 82.34 26.00
C ALA A 790 3.06 82.06 25.57
N ALA A 791 3.96 81.85 26.53
CA ALA A 791 5.37 81.56 26.28
C ALA A 791 5.63 80.20 25.60
N THR A 792 4.62 79.33 25.49
CA THR A 792 4.67 78.07 24.71
C THR A 792 4.00 78.18 23.33
N ALA A 793 3.44 79.34 22.98
CA ALA A 793 2.75 79.59 21.71
C ALA A 793 3.42 80.67 20.84
N GLN A 794 4.33 81.48 21.39
CA GLN A 794 5.04 82.57 20.70
C GLN A 794 6.49 82.69 21.17
N ASP A 795 7.36 81.78 20.72
CA ASP A 795 8.69 82.20 20.27
C ASP A 795 9.30 81.18 19.31
N GLY A 796 9.18 81.49 18.02
CA GLY A 796 9.91 80.86 16.94
C GLY A 796 10.15 81.91 15.86
N VAL A 797 11.34 81.87 15.26
CA VAL A 797 11.84 82.75 14.17
C VAL A 797 12.57 84.04 14.64
N GLU A 798 13.88 84.08 14.34
CA GLU A 798 14.77 85.25 14.12
C GLU A 798 15.13 86.22 15.27
N LYS A 799 16.40 86.21 15.71
CA LYS A 799 17.45 87.11 15.12
C LYS A 799 18.90 86.78 15.52
N GLU A 800 19.85 87.43 14.85
CA GLU A 800 21.30 87.16 14.88
C GLU A 800 22.12 88.04 15.86
N ALA A 801 23.30 87.51 16.24
CA ALA A 801 24.55 88.21 16.58
C ALA A 801 24.65 89.06 17.89
N PRO A 802 25.87 89.34 18.40
CA PRO A 802 27.15 88.61 18.32
C PRO A 802 27.79 88.32 19.72
N ALA A 803 28.91 87.58 19.75
CA ALA A 803 29.63 87.22 20.98
C ALA A 803 30.39 88.41 21.64
N PRO A 804 30.83 88.25 22.92
CA PRO A 804 32.24 87.86 23.09
C PRO A 804 32.55 86.89 24.25
N ARG A 805 33.33 85.85 23.90
CA ARG A 805 34.41 85.18 24.68
C ARG A 805 34.44 85.32 26.21
N THR A 806 34.37 84.18 26.90
CA THR A 806 35.41 83.72 27.85
C THR A 806 35.45 82.18 27.81
N GLY A 807 36.63 81.58 27.98
CA GLY A 807 36.83 80.14 27.77
C GLY A 807 36.34 79.26 28.92
N GLY A 808 35.65 78.18 28.58
CA GLY A 808 35.30 77.06 29.46
C GLY A 808 34.92 75.87 28.57
N ASP A 809 35.45 74.69 28.86
CA ASP A 809 35.34 73.53 27.95
C ASP A 809 33.97 72.85 28.11
N SER A 810 33.00 73.30 27.32
CA SER A 810 31.62 72.81 27.34
C SER A 810 30.95 73.08 25.99
N VAL A 811 30.41 72.04 25.37
CA VAL A 811 29.60 72.16 24.14
C VAL A 811 28.38 73.04 24.45
N PRO A 812 28.06 74.07 23.64
CA PRO A 812 26.89 74.91 23.90
C PRO A 812 25.61 74.08 23.99
N THR A 813 24.77 74.35 25.00
CA THR A 813 23.54 73.58 25.25
C THR A 813 22.61 73.58 24.03
N GLU A 814 22.62 74.67 23.26
CA GLU A 814 21.92 74.82 21.97
C GLU A 814 22.41 73.83 20.91
N VAL A 815 23.73 73.60 20.81
CA VAL A 815 24.33 72.63 19.89
C VAL A 815 24.02 71.21 20.34
N HIS A 816 24.03 70.95 21.65
CA HIS A 816 23.62 69.65 22.20
C HIS A 816 22.13 69.38 21.96
N GLN A 817 21.25 70.37 22.12
CA GLN A 817 19.82 70.25 21.80
C GLN A 817 19.57 70.11 20.29
N ALA A 818 20.29 70.84 19.44
CA ALA A 818 20.19 70.69 17.98
C ALA A 818 20.63 69.29 17.53
N LEU A 819 21.71 68.76 18.13
CA LEU A 819 22.17 67.40 17.90
C LEU A 819 21.17 66.36 18.43
N GLN A 820 20.57 66.58 19.61
CA GLN A 820 19.52 65.72 20.16
C GLN A 820 18.30 65.68 19.23
N VAL A 821 17.78 66.82 18.78
CA VAL A 821 16.64 66.89 17.85
C VAL A 821 16.99 66.29 16.48
N ALA A 822 18.24 66.37 16.04
CA ALA A 822 18.70 65.66 14.83
C ALA A 822 18.77 64.14 15.04
N MET A 823 19.25 63.68 16.19
CA MET A 823 19.27 62.26 16.59
C MET A 823 17.85 61.70 16.76
N ASP A 824 16.93 62.42 17.40
CA ASP A 824 15.54 62.00 17.59
C ASP A 824 14.82 61.85 16.23
N LYS A 825 15.09 62.77 15.28
CA LYS A 825 14.57 62.68 13.90
C LYS A 825 15.21 61.53 13.10
N LEU A 826 16.51 61.27 13.31
CA LEU A 826 17.19 60.15 12.67
C LEU A 826 16.70 58.81 13.24
N GLN A 827 16.49 58.72 14.55
CA GLN A 827 15.92 57.57 15.24
C GLN A 827 14.48 57.31 14.78
N GLY A 828 13.64 58.36 14.70
CA GLY A 828 12.29 58.27 14.13
C GLY A 828 12.30 57.68 12.73
N ARG A 829 13.06 58.27 11.81
CA ARG A 829 13.22 57.74 10.43
C ARG A 829 13.78 56.33 10.38
N PHE A 830 14.71 55.98 11.26
CA PHE A 830 15.26 54.62 11.31
C PHE A 830 14.22 53.61 11.80
N THR A 831 13.36 54.00 12.75
CA THR A 831 12.24 53.17 13.21
C THR A 831 11.15 53.05 12.13
N GLU A 832 10.81 54.14 11.44
CA GLU A 832 9.88 54.14 10.29
C GLU A 832 10.38 53.21 9.17
N LEU A 833 11.64 53.34 8.75
CA LEU A 833 12.24 52.53 7.69
C LEU A 833 12.44 51.06 8.12
N MET A 834 12.73 50.80 9.40
CA MET A 834 12.74 49.44 9.93
C MET A 834 11.34 48.81 9.98
N GLN A 835 10.28 49.58 10.25
CA GLN A 835 8.91 49.09 10.16
C GLN A 835 8.51 48.83 8.71
N GLU A 836 8.76 49.77 7.80
CA GLU A 836 8.52 49.60 6.36
C GLU A 836 9.26 48.36 5.80
N LYS A 837 10.48 48.09 6.28
CA LYS A 837 11.23 46.88 5.96
C LYS A 837 10.60 45.59 6.51
N VAL A 838 9.95 45.63 7.68
CA VAL A 838 9.19 44.49 8.23
C VAL A 838 7.93 44.28 7.40
N ASP A 839 7.14 45.33 7.15
CA ASP A 839 5.92 45.28 6.36
C ASP A 839 6.19 44.77 4.92
N LEU A 840 7.29 45.21 4.31
CA LEU A 840 7.76 44.71 3.01
C LEU A 840 8.21 43.23 3.07
N LYS A 841 8.83 42.79 4.17
CA LYS A 841 9.24 41.40 4.35
C LYS A 841 8.04 40.48 4.51
N GLU A 842 7.07 40.85 5.35
CA GLU A 842 5.79 40.13 5.49
C GLU A 842 5.08 40.03 4.14
N ARG A 843 5.07 41.12 3.35
CA ARG A 843 4.48 41.16 2.01
C ARG A 843 5.23 40.35 0.96
N VAL A 844 6.54 40.13 1.12
CA VAL A 844 7.30 39.17 0.31
C VAL A 844 6.93 37.74 0.70
N GLU A 845 6.85 37.44 2.00
CA GLU A 845 6.44 36.12 2.50
C GLU A 845 5.00 35.76 2.09
N GLU A 846 4.06 36.72 2.06
CA GLU A 846 2.73 36.56 1.46
C GLU A 846 2.78 36.21 -0.04
N LEU A 847 3.68 36.85 -0.79
CA LEU A 847 3.82 36.62 -2.23
C LEU A 847 4.51 35.29 -2.54
N GLU A 848 5.51 34.89 -1.76
CA GLU A 848 6.15 33.57 -1.85
C GLU A 848 5.13 32.45 -1.57
N HIS A 849 4.30 32.59 -0.52
CA HIS A 849 3.20 31.65 -0.27
C HIS A 849 2.22 31.57 -1.45
N ARG A 850 1.85 32.71 -2.07
CA ARG A 850 0.99 32.71 -3.27
C ARG A 850 1.65 32.07 -4.47
N CYS A 851 2.95 32.25 -4.67
CA CYS A 851 3.69 31.58 -5.73
C CYS A 851 3.73 30.06 -5.54
N ILE A 852 3.93 29.59 -4.29
CA ILE A 852 3.88 28.15 -3.94
C ILE A 852 2.48 27.56 -4.15
N GLN A 853 1.42 28.30 -3.81
CA GLN A 853 0.05 27.89 -4.08
C GLN A 853 -0.20 27.80 -5.60
N LEU A 854 0.18 28.83 -6.36
CA LEU A 854 -0.01 28.87 -7.82
C LEU A 854 0.82 27.82 -8.55
N SER A 855 2.01 27.44 -8.06
CA SER A 855 2.74 26.30 -8.61
C SER A 855 2.00 24.99 -8.36
N GLY A 856 1.52 24.74 -7.13
CA GLY A 856 0.71 23.54 -6.82
C GLY A 856 -0.60 23.45 -7.63
N GLU A 857 -1.27 24.58 -7.86
CA GLU A 857 -2.44 24.66 -8.76
C GLU A 857 -2.03 24.38 -10.22
N THR A 858 -0.87 24.86 -10.68
CA THR A 858 -0.33 24.59 -12.02
C THR A 858 0.07 23.13 -12.20
N ASP A 859 0.68 22.52 -11.20
CA ASP A 859 1.05 21.10 -11.18
C ASP A 859 -0.20 20.22 -11.21
N THR A 860 -1.25 20.58 -10.46
CA THR A 860 -2.57 19.91 -10.50
C THR A 860 -3.22 20.01 -11.90
N ILE A 861 -3.08 21.15 -12.58
CA ILE A 861 -3.52 21.30 -13.97
C ILE A 861 -2.67 20.42 -14.92
N GLY A 862 -1.37 20.31 -14.67
CA GLY A 862 -0.47 19.39 -15.36
C GLY A 862 -0.88 17.92 -15.22
N GLU A 863 -1.21 17.48 -14.00
CA GLU A 863 -1.76 16.15 -13.73
C GLU A 863 -3.07 15.91 -14.46
N TYR A 864 -4.00 16.88 -14.45
CA TYR A 864 -5.26 16.78 -15.17
C TYR A 864 -5.05 16.64 -16.69
N ILE A 865 -4.11 17.40 -17.26
CA ILE A 865 -3.72 17.28 -18.67
C ILE A 865 -3.12 15.90 -18.96
N ALA A 866 -2.25 15.38 -18.09
CA ALA A 866 -1.65 14.05 -18.24
C ALA A 866 -2.70 12.93 -18.14
N LEU A 867 -3.64 13.03 -17.19
CA LEU A 867 -4.79 12.12 -17.06
C LEU A 867 -5.68 12.15 -18.29
N TYR A 868 -5.99 13.33 -18.82
CA TYR A 868 -6.80 13.47 -20.04
C TYR A 868 -6.09 12.89 -21.28
N GLN A 869 -4.77 13.12 -21.41
CA GLN A 869 -3.97 12.50 -22.47
C GLN A 869 -3.94 10.97 -22.36
N SER A 870 -3.77 10.44 -21.15
CA SER A 870 -3.81 9.00 -20.86
C SER A 870 -5.18 8.40 -21.19
N GLN A 871 -6.27 9.01 -20.72
CA GLN A 871 -7.64 8.59 -21.03
C GLN A 871 -7.92 8.60 -22.54
N ARG A 872 -7.45 9.63 -23.25
CA ARG A 872 -7.55 9.72 -24.72
C ARG A 872 -6.73 8.64 -25.43
N ALA A 873 -5.55 8.28 -24.91
CA ALA A 873 -4.75 7.19 -25.45
C ALA A 873 -5.43 5.82 -25.25
N VAL A 874 -5.98 5.55 -24.06
CA VAL A 874 -6.76 4.34 -23.78
C VAL A 874 -8.01 4.25 -24.66
N LEU A 875 -8.73 5.36 -24.86
CA LEU A 875 -9.88 5.41 -25.77
C LEU A 875 -9.48 5.14 -27.24
N LYS A 876 -8.30 5.61 -27.68
CA LYS A 876 -7.78 5.34 -29.02
C LYS A 876 -7.37 3.87 -29.17
N ALA A 877 -6.63 3.31 -28.22
CA ALA A 877 -6.25 1.89 -28.22
C ALA A 877 -7.49 0.99 -28.28
N ARG A 878 -8.51 1.27 -27.47
CA ARG A 878 -9.80 0.56 -27.47
C ARG A 878 -10.64 0.77 -28.75
N HIS A 879 -10.29 1.75 -29.58
CA HIS A 879 -10.86 1.90 -30.92
C HIS A 879 -10.10 1.02 -31.92
N GLN A 880 -8.77 1.01 -31.85
CA GLN A 880 -7.89 0.19 -32.67
C GLN A 880 -8.15 -1.32 -32.43
N GLU A 881 -8.27 -1.77 -31.18
CA GLU A 881 -8.69 -3.14 -30.83
C GLU A 881 -10.01 -3.56 -31.50
N LYS A 882 -10.97 -2.63 -31.64
CA LYS A 882 -12.25 -2.89 -32.30
C LYS A 882 -12.11 -2.92 -33.81
N GLU A 883 -11.33 -2.02 -34.40
CA GLU A 883 -11.07 -2.00 -35.83
C GLU A 883 -10.29 -3.25 -36.27
N GLU A 884 -9.32 -3.70 -35.47
CA GLU A 884 -8.64 -4.99 -35.63
C GLU A 884 -9.62 -6.16 -35.52
N TYR A 885 -10.49 -6.19 -34.49
CA TYR A 885 -11.47 -7.27 -34.35
C TYR A 885 -12.46 -7.31 -35.53
N ILE A 886 -12.93 -6.15 -36.00
CA ILE A 886 -13.78 -6.03 -37.20
C ILE A 886 -13.02 -6.50 -38.45
N SER A 887 -11.73 -6.17 -38.57
CA SER A 887 -10.89 -6.57 -39.71
C SER A 887 -10.65 -8.08 -39.73
N ARG A 888 -10.32 -8.70 -38.58
CA ARG A 888 -10.19 -10.15 -38.43
C ARG A 888 -11.51 -10.86 -38.74
N LEU A 889 -12.64 -10.36 -38.24
CA LEU A 889 -13.97 -10.91 -38.53
C LEU A 889 -14.36 -10.76 -40.02
N ALA A 890 -13.88 -9.71 -40.70
CA ALA A 890 -14.04 -9.55 -42.14
C ALA A 890 -13.17 -10.54 -42.93
N GLN A 891 -11.93 -10.79 -42.50
CA GLN A 891 -11.06 -11.83 -43.06
C GLN A 891 -11.65 -13.23 -42.87
N ASP A 892 -12.06 -13.60 -41.64
CA ASP A 892 -12.72 -14.88 -41.33
C ASP A 892 -13.93 -15.13 -42.25
N LYS A 893 -14.71 -14.07 -42.51
CA LYS A 893 -15.86 -14.11 -43.42
C LYS A 893 -15.46 -14.33 -44.88
N GLU A 894 -14.36 -13.73 -45.34
CA GLU A 894 -13.88 -13.93 -46.71
C GLU A 894 -13.26 -15.31 -46.90
N GLU A 895 -12.42 -15.75 -45.95
CA GLU A 895 -11.90 -17.12 -45.93
C GLU A 895 -13.02 -18.17 -45.90
N MET A 896 -14.10 -17.92 -45.16
CA MET A 896 -15.27 -18.81 -45.15
C MET A 896 -15.97 -18.83 -46.52
N LYS A 897 -16.05 -17.72 -47.26
CA LYS A 897 -16.56 -17.75 -48.65
C LYS A 897 -15.65 -18.55 -49.59
N VAL A 898 -14.33 -18.42 -49.45
CA VAL A 898 -13.35 -19.19 -50.25
C VAL A 898 -13.52 -20.68 -49.98
N LYS A 899 -13.54 -21.09 -48.71
CA LYS A 899 -13.78 -22.48 -48.28
C LYS A 899 -15.15 -23.03 -48.73
N LEU A 900 -16.16 -22.17 -48.85
CA LEU A 900 -17.47 -22.52 -49.45
C LEU A 900 -17.42 -22.67 -50.98
N LEU A 901 -16.60 -21.88 -51.69
CA LEU A 901 -16.38 -22.03 -53.13
C LEU A 901 -15.61 -23.32 -53.44
N GLU A 902 -14.52 -23.59 -52.71
CA GLU A 902 -13.74 -24.83 -52.81
C GLU A 902 -14.63 -26.06 -52.59
N LEU A 903 -15.49 -26.03 -51.56
CA LEU A 903 -16.42 -27.12 -51.27
C LEU A 903 -17.53 -27.23 -52.32
N GLN A 904 -17.99 -26.12 -52.91
CA GLN A 904 -18.91 -26.14 -54.05
C GLN A 904 -18.26 -26.78 -55.29
N GLU A 905 -16.98 -26.48 -55.57
CA GLU A 905 -16.24 -27.07 -56.68
C GLU A 905 -15.97 -28.56 -56.43
N LEU A 906 -15.59 -28.95 -55.21
CA LEU A 906 -15.40 -30.36 -54.83
C LEU A 906 -16.70 -31.17 -54.99
N VAL A 907 -17.85 -30.60 -54.61
CA VAL A 907 -19.17 -31.22 -54.83
C VAL A 907 -19.46 -31.37 -56.33
N LEU A 908 -19.17 -30.37 -57.17
CA LEU A 908 -19.30 -30.47 -58.62
C LEU A 908 -18.38 -31.57 -59.21
N ARG A 909 -17.12 -31.63 -58.76
CA ARG A 909 -16.11 -32.59 -59.23
C ARG A 909 -16.50 -34.04 -58.89
N LEU A 910 -16.83 -34.31 -57.62
CA LEU A 910 -17.31 -35.62 -57.16
C LEU A 910 -18.62 -36.05 -57.84
N VAL A 911 -19.48 -35.10 -58.20
CA VAL A 911 -20.69 -35.37 -59.00
C VAL A 911 -20.35 -35.71 -60.44
N GLY A 912 -19.37 -35.04 -61.05
CA GLY A 912 -18.80 -35.39 -62.35
C GLY A 912 -18.22 -36.81 -62.35
N GLU A 913 -17.31 -37.11 -61.43
CA GLU A 913 -16.69 -38.44 -61.27
C GLU A 913 -17.72 -39.55 -61.05
N ARG A 914 -18.75 -39.31 -60.22
CA ARG A 914 -19.87 -40.23 -60.02
C ARG A 914 -20.69 -40.43 -61.29
N ASN A 915 -20.96 -39.36 -62.05
CA ASN A 915 -21.70 -39.43 -63.30
C ASN A 915 -20.90 -40.17 -64.38
N GLU A 916 -19.58 -39.97 -64.45
CA GLU A 916 -18.67 -40.76 -65.28
C GLU A 916 -18.67 -42.24 -64.87
N TRP A 917 -18.61 -42.55 -63.58
CA TRP A 917 -18.71 -43.93 -63.08
C TRP A 917 -20.04 -44.58 -63.45
N TYR A 918 -21.15 -43.85 -63.38
CA TYR A 918 -22.45 -44.31 -63.88
C TYR A 918 -22.45 -44.55 -65.40
N GLY A 919 -21.83 -43.67 -66.18
CA GLY A 919 -21.67 -43.84 -67.64
C GLY A 919 -20.81 -45.07 -67.99
N LYS A 920 -19.68 -45.25 -67.30
CA LYS A 920 -18.77 -46.40 -67.43
C LYS A 920 -19.47 -47.71 -67.02
N PHE A 921 -20.29 -47.69 -65.97
CA PHE A 921 -21.11 -48.82 -65.53
C PHE A 921 -22.22 -49.18 -66.54
N LEU A 922 -22.92 -48.18 -67.10
CA LEU A 922 -23.92 -48.38 -68.16
C LEU A 922 -23.31 -48.92 -69.46
N ALA A 923 -22.11 -48.45 -69.83
CA ALA A 923 -21.35 -48.97 -70.96
C ALA A 923 -20.90 -50.43 -70.73
N ALA A 924 -20.35 -50.74 -69.55
CA ALA A 924 -19.95 -52.09 -69.17
C ALA A 924 -21.12 -53.10 -69.12
N GLN A 925 -22.36 -52.62 -69.03
CA GLN A 925 -23.56 -53.47 -69.01
C GLN A 925 -24.03 -53.91 -70.41
N ASN A 926 -23.39 -53.46 -71.50
CA ASN A 926 -23.76 -53.81 -72.89
C ASN A 926 -22.56 -54.36 -73.72
N PRO A 927 -22.12 -55.61 -73.47
CA PRO A 927 -21.02 -56.24 -74.22
C PRO A 927 -21.50 -56.90 -75.53
N ALA A 928 -21.80 -56.11 -76.57
CA ALA A 928 -22.09 -56.63 -77.92
C ALA A 928 -21.82 -55.61 -79.05
N GLY A 929 -20.72 -55.79 -79.79
CA GLY A 929 -20.42 -55.01 -81.01
C GLY A 929 -18.93 -54.84 -81.29
N GLU A 930 -18.34 -55.72 -82.10
CA GLU A 930 -16.96 -55.59 -82.62
C GLU A 930 -16.89 -54.75 -83.92
N PRO A 931 -15.69 -54.26 -84.32
CA PRO A 931 -15.56 -53.03 -85.10
C PRO A 931 -15.49 -53.20 -86.62
N THR A 932 -15.62 -52.10 -87.37
CA THR A 932 -15.16 -52.04 -88.78
C THR A 932 -14.77 -50.62 -89.23
N THR A 933 -13.50 -50.48 -89.68
CA THR A 933 -12.93 -49.43 -90.57
C THR A 933 -13.11 -47.94 -90.27
N ALA A 934 -11.98 -47.23 -90.17
CA ALA A 934 -11.87 -45.76 -90.23
C ALA A 934 -11.88 -45.22 -91.69
N PRO A 935 -11.78 -43.90 -91.94
CA PRO A 935 -10.50 -43.19 -91.76
C PRO A 935 -10.59 -41.83 -91.06
N CYS A 936 -9.64 -41.55 -90.15
CA CYS A 936 -9.37 -40.19 -89.70
C CYS A 936 -8.50 -39.47 -90.73
N THR A 937 -8.85 -38.24 -91.10
CA THR A 937 -8.00 -37.35 -91.90
C THR A 937 -7.08 -36.55 -90.97
N CYS A 938 -5.79 -36.44 -91.31
CA CYS A 938 -4.83 -35.67 -90.53
C CYS A 938 -5.00 -34.16 -90.75
N GLN A 939 -4.95 -33.35 -89.68
CA GLN A 939 -4.51 -31.95 -89.73
C GLN A 939 -4.20 -31.36 -88.34
N GLU A 940 -2.91 -31.25 -88.04
CA GLU A 940 -2.33 -30.08 -87.35
C GLU A 940 -1.97 -29.00 -88.42
N PRO A 941 -1.38 -27.83 -88.11
CA PRO A 941 -1.17 -27.15 -86.82
C PRO A 941 -1.67 -25.68 -86.82
N GLY A 942 -1.43 -24.94 -85.72
CA GLY A 942 -1.39 -23.46 -85.70
C GLY A 942 -1.76 -22.88 -84.31
N THR A 943 -0.87 -22.40 -83.43
CA THR A 943 0.25 -21.42 -83.48
C THR A 943 -0.18 -19.94 -83.51
N ALA A 944 0.57 -19.13 -82.76
CA ALA A 944 0.42 -17.68 -82.51
C ALA A 944 -0.76 -17.25 -81.61
N ASP A 945 -0.67 -16.20 -80.80
CA ASP A 945 0.42 -15.60 -79.98
C ASP A 945 -0.19 -14.40 -79.22
N ASN A 946 0.60 -13.71 -78.37
CA ASN A 946 0.30 -12.41 -77.75
C ASN A 946 -0.82 -12.37 -76.69
N GLU A 947 -0.80 -11.51 -75.66
CA GLU A 947 0.31 -10.90 -74.90
C GLU A 947 -0.30 -10.20 -73.65
N SER A 948 0.52 -9.96 -72.62
CA SER A 948 0.50 -8.79 -71.72
C SER A 948 -0.83 -8.09 -71.36
N GLY A 949 -1.29 -8.23 -70.10
CA GLY A 949 -2.49 -7.51 -69.60
C GLY A 949 -2.66 -7.46 -68.08
N LEU A 950 -1.72 -6.83 -67.34
CA LEU A 950 -1.92 -6.51 -65.92
C LEU A 950 -2.89 -5.33 -65.76
N GLN A 951 -4.11 -5.54 -65.25
CA GLN A 951 -4.88 -4.44 -64.66
C GLN A 951 -5.82 -4.84 -63.51
N GLU A 952 -5.34 -4.56 -62.29
CA GLU A 952 -6.04 -3.78 -61.25
C GLU A 952 -7.52 -4.10 -60.94
N VAL A 953 -7.74 -4.78 -59.81
CA VAL A 953 -9.09 -5.00 -59.24
C VAL A 953 -9.68 -3.67 -58.74
N SER A 954 -10.83 -3.28 -59.26
CA SER A 954 -11.65 -2.19 -58.72
C SER A 954 -13.10 -2.63 -58.52
N LEU A 955 -13.66 -2.31 -57.36
CA LEU A 955 -14.98 -2.73 -56.91
C LEU A 955 -16.06 -1.71 -57.33
N ALA A 956 -17.02 -2.10 -58.18
CA ALA A 956 -18.28 -1.37 -58.37
C ALA A 956 -19.43 -2.27 -58.87
N ASP A 957 -20.55 -2.19 -58.14
CA ASP A 957 -21.95 -2.55 -58.41
C ASP A 957 -22.42 -3.63 -59.42
N ASN A 958 -23.29 -4.48 -58.87
CA ASN A 958 -24.56 -5.01 -59.40
C ASN A 958 -24.96 -4.72 -60.86
N VAL A 959 -24.88 -5.74 -61.73
CA VAL A 959 -25.82 -5.94 -62.85
C VAL A 959 -26.14 -7.43 -62.99
N GLU A 960 -27.42 -7.82 -63.00
CA GLU A 960 -27.85 -9.18 -63.37
C GLU A 960 -27.76 -9.40 -64.90
N PRO A 961 -27.10 -10.46 -65.39
CA PRO A 961 -27.25 -10.93 -66.76
C PRO A 961 -28.53 -11.78 -66.93
N PRO A 962 -29.17 -11.77 -68.12
CA PRO A 962 -30.54 -12.24 -68.28
C PRO A 962 -30.70 -13.76 -68.45
N GLN A 963 -31.90 -14.26 -68.10
CA GLN A 963 -32.38 -15.58 -68.52
C GLN A 963 -32.60 -15.62 -70.04
N GLY A 964 -32.03 -16.60 -70.77
CA GLY A 964 -32.34 -16.73 -72.20
C GLY A 964 -31.46 -17.65 -73.06
N ALA A 965 -31.38 -18.96 -72.74
CA ALA A 965 -30.89 -19.97 -73.70
C ALA A 965 -31.60 -21.33 -73.49
N LEU A 966 -31.66 -22.15 -74.54
CA LEU A 966 -32.48 -23.37 -74.62
C LEU A 966 -31.83 -24.62 -73.97
N PRO A 967 -32.61 -25.61 -73.52
CA PRO A 967 -32.09 -26.76 -72.77
C PRO A 967 -31.42 -27.81 -73.67
N GLY A 968 -30.09 -27.86 -73.65
CA GLY A 968 -29.30 -28.93 -74.24
C GLY A 968 -28.90 -29.99 -73.20
N GLN A 969 -29.52 -31.18 -73.29
CA GLN A 969 -29.14 -32.45 -72.66
C GLN A 969 -28.19 -32.41 -71.43
N THR A 970 -28.75 -32.34 -70.23
CA THR A 970 -28.07 -32.82 -69.01
C THR A 970 -28.73 -34.10 -68.51
N THR A 971 -27.92 -35.04 -68.02
CA THR A 971 -28.37 -36.26 -67.35
C THR A 971 -29.06 -35.91 -66.01
N PRO A 972 -29.90 -36.81 -65.45
CA PRO A 972 -30.68 -36.49 -64.25
C PRO A 972 -29.77 -36.20 -63.05
N GLU A 973 -29.60 -34.92 -62.74
CA GLU A 973 -28.92 -34.50 -61.52
C GLU A 973 -29.68 -35.00 -60.30
N ASN A 974 -28.94 -35.55 -59.34
CA ASN A 974 -29.53 -36.07 -58.12
C ASN A 974 -30.14 -34.90 -57.31
N PRO A 975 -31.41 -34.94 -56.90
CA PRO A 975 -32.07 -33.81 -56.23
C PRO A 975 -31.33 -33.38 -54.95
N THR A 976 -30.72 -34.32 -54.25
CA THR A 976 -29.88 -34.07 -53.07
C THR A 976 -28.66 -33.19 -53.41
N THR A 977 -28.04 -33.40 -54.58
CA THR A 977 -26.91 -32.57 -55.06
C THR A 977 -27.37 -31.14 -55.31
N GLN A 978 -28.48 -30.93 -56.03
CA GLN A 978 -29.01 -29.58 -56.27
C GLN A 978 -29.40 -28.89 -54.95
N GLN A 979 -29.95 -29.63 -54.00
CA GLN A 979 -30.34 -29.11 -52.69
C GLN A 979 -29.12 -28.70 -51.84
N ILE A 980 -28.02 -29.45 -51.89
CA ILE A 980 -26.73 -29.09 -51.28
C ILE A 980 -26.17 -27.81 -51.93
N MET A 981 -26.09 -27.76 -53.27
CA MET A 981 -25.61 -26.59 -54.01
C MET A 981 -26.43 -25.33 -53.70
N GLN A 982 -27.75 -25.48 -53.54
CA GLN A 982 -28.64 -24.39 -53.16
C GLN A 982 -28.50 -23.98 -51.69
N LEU A 983 -28.13 -24.90 -50.79
CA LEU A 983 -27.77 -24.57 -49.40
C LEU A 983 -26.46 -23.78 -49.35
N LEU A 984 -25.40 -24.24 -50.02
CA LEU A 984 -24.09 -23.59 -50.05
C LEU A 984 -24.21 -22.15 -50.57
N ARG A 985 -24.96 -21.94 -51.66
CA ARG A 985 -25.23 -20.60 -52.21
C ARG A 985 -26.00 -19.68 -51.24
N LYS A 986 -26.91 -20.23 -50.42
CA LYS A 986 -27.64 -19.49 -49.36
C LYS A 986 -26.76 -19.14 -48.15
N ILE A 987 -25.77 -19.99 -47.83
CA ILE A 987 -24.80 -19.74 -46.75
C ILE A 987 -23.75 -18.72 -47.19
N GLN A 988 -23.34 -18.77 -48.46
CA GLN A 988 -22.40 -17.83 -49.07
C GLN A 988 -22.99 -16.41 -49.20
N ASN A 989 -24.26 -16.31 -49.64
CA ASN A 989 -25.01 -15.06 -49.74
C ASN A 989 -26.29 -15.12 -48.89
N PRO A 990 -26.19 -14.89 -47.57
CA PRO A 990 -27.38 -14.77 -46.71
C PRO A 990 -28.09 -13.45 -47.02
N GLN A 991 -29.15 -13.50 -47.82
CA GLN A 991 -30.01 -12.34 -48.05
C GLN A 991 -30.65 -11.91 -46.73
N GLU A 992 -30.60 -10.60 -46.43
CA GLU A 992 -31.31 -10.03 -45.29
C GLU A 992 -32.82 -10.23 -45.48
N HIS A 993 -33.44 -11.04 -44.63
CA HIS A 993 -34.90 -11.20 -44.62
C HIS A 993 -35.57 -9.93 -44.08
N PRO A 994 -36.45 -9.24 -44.84
CA PRO A 994 -37.09 -7.98 -44.40
C PRO A 994 -38.13 -8.11 -43.27
N GLY A 995 -37.99 -9.09 -42.37
CA GLY A 995 -38.96 -9.46 -41.34
C GLY A 995 -38.42 -9.59 -39.91
N LEU A 996 -37.11 -9.45 -39.69
CA LEU A 996 -36.50 -9.39 -38.35
C LEU A 996 -35.93 -7.99 -38.10
N GLY A 997 -36.80 -7.08 -37.68
CA GLY A 997 -36.43 -5.70 -37.39
C GLY A 997 -35.54 -5.56 -36.15
N SER A 998 -34.53 -4.70 -36.27
CA SER A 998 -33.63 -4.22 -35.19
C SER A 998 -33.08 -5.29 -34.23
N ASN A 999 -31.79 -5.61 -34.39
CA ASN A 999 -31.00 -6.12 -33.27
C ASN A 999 -31.21 -5.20 -32.06
N PRO A 1000 -31.65 -5.70 -30.90
CA PRO A 1000 -31.79 -4.86 -29.72
C PRO A 1000 -30.39 -4.49 -29.23
N CYS A 1001 -29.99 -3.23 -29.43
CA CYS A 1001 -28.85 -2.67 -28.72
C CYS A 1001 -29.17 -2.70 -27.22
N ILE A 1002 -28.68 -3.72 -26.52
CA ILE A 1002 -28.85 -3.88 -25.07
C ILE A 1002 -28.33 -2.59 -24.41
N PRO A 1003 -29.18 -1.80 -23.73
CA PRO A 1003 -28.74 -0.54 -23.15
C PRO A 1003 -27.88 -0.82 -21.91
N PHE A 1004 -26.56 -0.75 -22.05
CA PHE A 1004 -25.63 -0.88 -20.94
C PHE A 1004 -25.74 0.33 -19.99
N PHE A 1005 -26.68 0.25 -19.05
CA PHE A 1005 -26.83 1.22 -17.98
C PHE A 1005 -25.73 1.04 -16.93
N TYR A 1006 -24.69 1.86 -17.01
CA TYR A 1006 -23.70 1.98 -15.96
C TYR A 1006 -24.30 2.69 -14.74
N ARG A 1007 -24.33 2.00 -13.60
CA ARG A 1007 -24.43 2.59 -12.27
C ARG A 1007 -23.31 1.98 -11.42
N ALA A 1008 -22.49 2.81 -10.80
CA ALA A 1008 -21.53 2.35 -9.81
C ALA A 1008 -22.29 1.85 -8.55
N ASP A 1009 -21.82 0.73 -7.99
CA ASP A 1009 -22.16 0.29 -6.64
C ASP A 1009 -21.19 0.95 -5.64
N ASP A 1010 -21.49 0.95 -4.34
CA ASP A 1010 -20.76 1.72 -3.30
C ASP A 1010 -19.29 1.26 -3.04
N ASN A 1011 -18.71 0.46 -3.93
CA ASN A 1011 -17.35 -0.10 -3.86
C ASN A 1011 -16.60 -0.07 -5.21
N ASP A 1012 -17.03 0.75 -6.19
CA ASP A 1012 -16.42 0.93 -7.54
C ASP A 1012 -16.29 -0.32 -8.44
N GLU A 1013 -16.86 -1.48 -8.06
CA GLU A 1013 -16.95 -2.66 -8.93
C GLU A 1013 -18.08 -2.54 -9.96
N VAL A 1014 -17.75 -2.46 -11.25
CA VAL A 1014 -18.72 -2.43 -12.36
C VAL A 1014 -19.32 -3.82 -12.61
N LYS A 1015 -20.42 -4.16 -11.93
CA LYS A 1015 -21.20 -5.37 -12.21
C LYS A 1015 -22.14 -5.18 -13.39
N ILE A 1016 -21.87 -5.88 -14.50
CA ILE A 1016 -22.79 -5.97 -15.63
C ILE A 1016 -23.92 -6.95 -15.26
N MET A 1017 -25.12 -6.44 -14.99
CA MET A 1017 -26.33 -7.28 -14.99
C MET A 1017 -26.87 -7.39 -16.42
N VAL A 1018 -26.91 -8.62 -16.92
CA VAL A 1018 -27.77 -8.99 -18.06
C VAL A 1018 -29.11 -9.45 -17.50
N ILE A 1019 -30.21 -9.06 -18.15
CA ILE A 1019 -31.57 -9.55 -17.92
C ILE A 1019 -32.01 -10.27 -19.19
#